data_AF-A0A9E0TR85-F1
#
_entry.id   AF-A0A9E0TR85-F1
#
_cell.length_a   1.000
_cell.length_b   1.000
_cell.length_c   1.000
_cell.angle_alpha   90.00
_cell.angle_beta   90.00
_cell.angle_gamma   90.00
#
_symmetry.space_group_name_H-M   'P 1'
#
loop_
_entity.id
_entity.type
_entity.pdbx_description
1 polymer ?
#
loop_
_entity_poly.entity_id
_entity_poly.type
_entity_poly.pdbx_seq_one_letter_code
_entity_poly.pdbx_strand_id
1 'polypeptide(L)'
;MNKYHFIGIGGIGMSALARILLKRGAQVQGSDPAANYVTEGLEKAGAQIFDHHSSSHLESPCITIYGTAIKAEHPEYQVAVQQKYPLLHRSDLLAQLMEGYRTLLVAGTHGKTTTSSLLTHVLDVAHMDPSYALGGIALNLYSNGDQGQGEYFVAEADESDGTFLKYPAFGSIITNIEEEHLDYWKTREALIEGFRQFAAKTDRLWWYADDPILPSLSLPGHSYGFAEDADLKVTAWRQDGFKLLFDLAFQGKTYAGIELALIGKHNVENGAAVFGLALELGIPEAAIREAFKTFKGVKRRLEKKGEKRGVCFYDDYAHHPTEIMTTLKGIRQAIGEKRLVVAFQPHRFTRVRDCWKEFITAFKDADVVFMTDIWSAGEKPIEGITVEKLYQEIQAATPVPVFYHPRAEFPQAIAEFLRPHDVVISLGAGDVTEVCGQVLQREISPFRLAVCQGGKSAEHEISLRSSMVMRKEMNPDYYTVQLFTITKEGKWTMEGREKSLSEVVQALQACDLVLPILHGPFGEDGMLQGFFETLGLPYVGADYRSCAVSMDKAWTKHLAARHGVEIARFIDFSMHQWLQNPAKVLQTILSQFTFPFYVKAVHLGSTFGVHRVKNEQEVQAAIDNISRLDYRFIVEEEVVGRELEFGFIGNFDVAVSDPAEVTLSEEIHTYENKYSAAGMPSHPKVPLPPEVLARGRKIAQTVYEAVGCTGLARIDFFLKADGTWVLNEVNPLPGCTPTSVYPIIWKAEGVPLQEVVDRIIIAGLHRKRYHDRHLRPPAKPPVEL
;
A
#
# COMPACT_ATOMS: atom_id res chain seq x y z
N MET A 1 -26.14 9.27 45.09
CA MET A 1 -25.47 9.23 43.77
C MET A 1 -25.82 10.51 43.04
N ASN A 2 -24.83 11.17 42.45
CA ASN A 2 -25.08 12.35 41.61
C ASN A 2 -25.67 11.89 40.27
N LYS A 3 -26.70 12.59 39.81
CA LYS A 3 -27.35 12.39 38.50
C LYS A 3 -26.83 13.44 37.53
N TYR A 4 -26.34 13.02 36.37
CA TYR A 4 -25.80 13.88 35.32
C TYR A 4 -26.68 13.81 34.08
N HIS A 5 -26.99 14.97 33.49
CA HIS A 5 -27.73 15.07 32.24
C HIS A 5 -26.87 15.76 31.17
N PHE A 6 -26.58 15.06 30.08
CA PHE A 6 -25.78 15.57 28.97
C PHE A 6 -26.69 16.06 27.84
N ILE A 7 -26.51 17.30 27.40
CA ILE A 7 -27.15 17.84 26.20
C ILE A 7 -26.22 17.61 25.01
N GLY A 8 -26.64 16.81 24.02
CA GLY A 8 -25.80 16.38 22.90
C GLY A 8 -24.85 15.24 23.27
N ILE A 9 -25.37 14.23 23.98
CA ILE A 9 -24.56 13.13 24.55
C ILE A 9 -23.90 12.24 23.47
N GLY A 10 -24.42 12.22 22.24
CA GLY A 10 -23.89 11.46 21.13
C GLY A 10 -22.58 12.01 20.54
N GLY A 11 -22.19 13.24 20.92
CA GLY A 11 -20.91 13.82 20.53
C GLY A 11 -19.70 13.04 21.10
N ILE A 12 -18.61 12.95 20.35
CA ILE A 12 -17.45 12.15 20.75
C ILE A 12 -16.80 12.67 22.05
N GLY A 13 -16.69 13.99 22.22
CA GLY A 13 -16.18 14.57 23.47
C GLY A 13 -17.12 14.38 24.66
N MET A 14 -18.44 14.47 24.44
CA MET A 14 -19.45 14.34 25.51
C MET A 14 -19.55 12.90 26.01
N SER A 15 -19.58 11.95 25.08
CA SER A 15 -19.68 10.53 25.39
C SER A 15 -18.49 9.97 26.16
N ALA A 16 -17.27 10.46 25.92
CA ALA A 16 -16.10 10.06 26.70
C ALA A 16 -16.29 10.39 28.20
N LEU A 17 -16.75 11.60 28.52
CA LEU A 17 -17.02 12.04 29.89
C LEU A 17 -18.15 11.23 30.53
N ALA A 18 -19.23 10.99 29.76
CA ALA A 18 -20.35 10.17 30.20
C ALA A 18 -19.92 8.75 30.58
N ARG A 19 -19.02 8.11 29.80
CA ARG A 19 -18.48 6.78 30.10
C ARG A 19 -17.68 6.75 31.40
N ILE A 20 -16.81 7.73 31.61
CA ILE A 20 -16.02 7.84 32.84
C ILE A 20 -16.95 7.96 34.05
N LEU A 21 -17.98 8.83 33.96
CA LEU A 21 -18.95 9.00 35.04
C LEU A 21 -19.76 7.74 35.34
N LEU A 22 -20.22 7.02 34.31
CA LEU A 22 -20.88 5.72 34.47
C LEU A 22 -19.97 4.72 35.21
N LYS A 23 -18.70 4.64 34.81
CA LYS A 23 -17.71 3.74 35.43
C LYS A 23 -17.41 4.12 36.89
N ARG A 24 -17.46 5.42 37.22
CA ARG A 24 -17.41 5.95 38.60
C ARG A 24 -18.71 5.73 39.40
N GLY A 25 -19.72 5.09 38.82
CA GLY A 25 -20.99 4.76 39.48
C GLY A 25 -22.00 5.92 39.53
N ALA A 26 -21.85 6.95 38.70
CA ALA A 26 -22.83 8.02 38.59
C ALA A 26 -24.05 7.58 37.77
N GLN A 27 -25.20 8.20 38.02
CA GLN A 27 -26.36 8.04 37.14
C GLN A 27 -26.23 9.01 35.97
N VAL A 28 -26.19 8.49 34.74
CA VAL A 28 -26.02 9.31 33.54
C VAL A 28 -27.23 9.18 32.64
N GLN A 29 -27.75 10.32 32.21
CA GLN A 29 -28.75 10.45 31.16
C GLN A 29 -28.33 11.51 30.15
N GLY A 30 -28.92 11.55 28.97
CA GLY A 30 -28.66 12.63 28.02
C GLY A 30 -29.49 12.57 26.75
N SER A 31 -29.56 13.70 26.04
CA SER A 31 -30.32 13.86 24.80
C SER A 31 -29.40 13.94 23.59
N ASP A 32 -29.78 13.31 22.48
CA ASP A 32 -29.18 13.53 21.17
C ASP A 32 -30.20 13.16 20.07
N PRO A 33 -30.47 14.03 19.08
CA PRO A 33 -31.46 13.76 18.04
C PRO A 33 -31.02 12.68 17.04
N ALA A 34 -29.73 12.34 16.99
CA ALA A 34 -29.20 11.36 16.05
C ALA A 34 -28.74 10.09 16.79
N ALA A 35 -29.53 9.02 16.70
CA ALA A 35 -29.09 7.70 17.12
C ALA A 35 -27.85 7.27 16.31
N ASN A 36 -26.79 6.88 17.00
CA ASN A 36 -25.54 6.46 16.38
C ASN A 36 -24.78 5.46 17.27
N TYR A 37 -23.66 4.93 16.77
CA TYR A 37 -22.87 3.93 17.49
C TYR A 37 -22.36 4.38 18.88
N VAL A 38 -22.25 5.69 19.12
CA VAL A 38 -21.84 6.25 20.42
C VAL A 38 -23.00 6.18 21.41
N THR A 39 -24.21 6.61 21.02
CA THR A 39 -25.38 6.57 21.89
C THR A 39 -25.77 5.13 22.23
N GLU A 40 -25.79 4.23 21.26
CA GLU A 40 -26.01 2.79 21.49
C GLU A 40 -24.99 2.20 22.47
N GLY A 41 -23.73 2.63 22.36
CA GLY A 41 -22.65 2.19 23.22
C GLY A 41 -22.74 2.75 24.66
N LEU A 42 -23.42 3.88 24.86
CA LEU A 42 -23.70 4.46 26.17
C LEU A 42 -24.92 3.80 26.82
N GLU A 43 -25.97 3.51 26.07
CA GLU A 43 -27.13 2.74 26.56
C GLU A 43 -26.70 1.37 27.09
N LYS A 44 -25.88 0.65 26.31
CA LYS A 44 -25.29 -0.63 26.74
C LYS A 44 -24.42 -0.50 28.01
N ALA A 45 -23.84 0.67 28.24
CA ALA A 45 -23.07 0.97 29.44
C ALA A 45 -23.93 1.45 30.63
N GLY A 46 -25.25 1.59 30.44
CA GLY A 46 -26.21 1.94 31.49
C GLY A 46 -26.68 3.40 31.51
N ALA A 47 -26.37 4.20 30.49
CA ALA A 47 -26.95 5.53 30.35
C ALA A 47 -28.41 5.47 29.88
N GLN A 48 -29.23 6.42 30.31
CA GLN A 48 -30.55 6.68 29.72
C GLN A 48 -30.42 7.70 28.59
N ILE A 49 -30.75 7.33 27.35
CA ILE A 49 -30.67 8.21 26.20
C ILE A 49 -32.07 8.67 25.75
N PHE A 50 -32.17 9.94 25.37
CA PHE A 50 -33.35 10.54 24.77
C PHE A 50 -33.04 10.93 23.31
N ASP A 51 -33.88 10.53 22.38
CA ASP A 51 -33.71 10.68 20.92
C ASP A 51 -34.19 12.03 20.37
N HIS A 52 -34.50 12.98 21.25
CA HIS A 52 -34.93 14.33 20.92
C HIS A 52 -34.56 15.28 22.05
N HIS A 53 -34.70 16.59 21.83
CA HIS A 53 -34.52 17.58 22.89
C HIS A 53 -35.86 17.98 23.49
N SER A 54 -36.01 17.87 24.81
CA SER A 54 -37.26 18.19 25.50
C SER A 54 -37.01 18.70 26.91
N SER A 55 -37.75 19.74 27.31
CA SER A 55 -37.73 20.27 28.67
C SER A 55 -38.11 19.22 29.73
N SER A 56 -38.92 18.23 29.36
CA SER A 56 -39.34 17.13 30.25
C SER A 56 -38.19 16.21 30.70
N HIS A 57 -37.04 16.22 30.02
CA HIS A 57 -35.90 15.38 30.42
C HIS A 57 -35.24 15.82 31.74
N LEU A 58 -35.51 17.04 32.21
CA LEU A 58 -34.96 17.63 33.44
C LEU A 58 -36.01 17.76 34.56
N GLU A 59 -37.00 16.86 34.64
CA GLU A 59 -38.02 16.85 35.70
C GLU A 59 -37.44 16.62 37.12
N SER A 60 -36.24 16.04 37.24
CA SER A 60 -35.57 15.77 38.52
C SER A 60 -34.22 16.51 38.64
N PRO A 61 -33.78 16.91 39.85
CA PRO A 61 -32.48 17.53 40.06
C PRO A 61 -31.31 16.73 39.48
N CYS A 62 -30.49 17.39 38.67
CA CYS A 62 -29.31 16.81 38.04
C CYS A 62 -28.22 17.87 37.80
N ILE A 63 -26.98 17.43 37.59
CA ILE A 63 -25.89 18.27 37.08
C ILE A 63 -25.98 18.24 35.56
N THR A 64 -26.21 19.39 34.94
CA THR A 64 -26.41 19.50 33.50
C THR A 64 -25.10 19.84 32.80
N ILE A 65 -24.70 18.97 31.87
CA ILE A 65 -23.47 19.08 31.08
C ILE A 65 -23.82 19.56 29.68
N TYR A 66 -23.11 20.58 29.20
CA TYR A 66 -23.30 21.15 27.87
C TYR A 66 -21.96 21.39 27.18
N GLY A 67 -21.97 21.33 25.85
CA GLY A 67 -20.81 21.67 25.01
C GLY A 67 -21.00 23.00 24.28
N THR A 68 -19.95 23.42 23.57
CA THR A 68 -19.88 24.69 22.81
C THR A 68 -20.99 24.84 21.76
N ALA A 69 -21.54 23.73 21.24
CA ALA A 69 -22.61 23.74 20.25
C ALA A 69 -24.00 24.11 20.83
N ILE A 70 -24.16 24.04 22.15
CA ILE A 70 -25.46 24.26 22.81
C ILE A 70 -25.67 25.77 23.02
N LYS A 71 -26.70 26.31 22.37
CA LYS A 71 -27.07 27.73 22.48
C LYS A 71 -27.92 27.98 23.72
N ALA A 72 -27.97 29.25 24.15
CA ALA A 72 -28.74 29.66 25.31
C ALA A 72 -30.23 29.31 25.18
N GLU A 73 -30.79 29.31 23.97
CA GLU A 73 -32.22 29.04 23.73
C GLU A 73 -32.58 27.54 23.78
N HIS A 74 -31.60 26.65 23.98
CA HIS A 74 -31.84 25.21 24.01
C HIS A 74 -32.83 24.84 25.13
N PRO A 75 -33.89 24.05 24.84
CA PRO A 75 -34.99 23.83 25.79
C PRO A 75 -34.53 23.21 27.10
N GLU A 76 -33.61 22.24 27.05
CA GLU A 76 -33.05 21.59 28.24
C GLU A 76 -32.13 22.52 29.04
N TYR A 77 -31.35 23.37 28.35
CA TYR A 77 -30.45 24.33 28.98
C TYR A 77 -31.24 25.39 29.75
N GLN A 78 -32.31 25.91 29.14
CA GLN A 78 -33.22 26.87 29.77
C GLN A 78 -33.85 26.31 31.05
N VAL A 79 -34.28 25.05 31.04
CA VAL A 79 -34.83 24.40 32.25
C VAL A 79 -33.77 24.31 33.34
N ALA A 80 -32.55 23.87 33.03
CA ALA A 80 -31.46 23.79 34.01
C ALA A 80 -31.19 25.16 34.66
N VAL A 81 -31.18 26.23 33.87
CA VAL A 81 -31.02 27.62 34.37
C VAL A 81 -32.21 28.02 35.26
N GLN A 82 -33.45 27.81 34.80
CA GLN A 82 -34.66 28.19 35.52
C GLN A 82 -34.81 27.46 36.86
N GLN A 83 -34.50 26.16 36.87
CA GLN A 83 -34.55 25.31 38.07
C GLN A 83 -33.29 25.44 38.95
N LYS A 84 -32.30 26.24 38.54
CA LYS A 84 -31.01 26.44 39.23
C LYS A 84 -30.24 25.14 39.46
N TYR A 85 -30.33 24.22 38.50
CA TYR A 85 -29.51 23.02 38.50
C TYR A 85 -28.04 23.39 38.19
N PRO A 86 -27.05 22.70 38.78
CA PRO A 86 -25.65 22.96 38.48
C PRO A 86 -25.37 22.76 36.99
N LEU A 87 -24.73 23.76 36.37
CA LEU A 87 -24.31 23.74 34.97
C LEU A 87 -22.80 23.58 34.91
N LEU A 88 -22.32 22.62 34.12
CA LEU A 88 -20.90 22.45 33.83
C LEU A 88 -20.70 22.40 32.32
N HIS A 89 -19.74 23.18 31.82
CA HIS A 89 -19.29 23.01 30.46
C HIS A 89 -18.49 21.69 30.34
N ARG A 90 -18.47 21.07 29.15
CA ARG A 90 -17.72 19.82 28.90
C ARG A 90 -16.28 19.89 29.39
N SER A 91 -15.60 21.03 29.21
CA SER A 91 -14.21 21.21 29.61
C SER A 91 -14.05 21.38 31.12
N ASP A 92 -15.03 21.96 31.81
CA ASP A 92 -15.00 22.07 33.27
C ASP A 92 -15.19 20.69 33.90
N LEU A 93 -16.09 19.87 33.34
CA LEU A 93 -16.23 18.47 33.76
C LEU A 93 -14.95 17.68 33.48
N LEU A 94 -14.34 17.80 32.30
CA LEU A 94 -13.09 17.10 31.99
C LEU A 94 -11.98 17.48 32.99
N ALA A 95 -11.83 18.76 33.31
CA ALA A 95 -10.88 19.22 34.32
C ALA A 95 -11.14 18.59 35.69
N GLN A 96 -12.42 18.50 36.12
CA GLN A 96 -12.79 17.82 37.37
C GLN A 96 -12.49 16.31 37.32
N LEU A 97 -12.68 15.65 36.17
CA LEU A 97 -12.38 14.22 36.04
C LEU A 97 -10.88 13.92 36.13
N MET A 98 -10.03 14.89 35.77
CA MET A 98 -8.56 14.81 35.85
C MET A 98 -8.00 15.06 37.26
N GLU A 99 -8.79 15.60 38.20
CA GLU A 99 -8.32 15.90 39.55
C GLU A 99 -7.76 14.64 40.23
N GLY A 100 -6.55 14.76 40.77
CA GLY A 100 -5.84 13.66 41.44
C GLY A 100 -5.01 12.74 40.54
N TYR A 101 -5.00 12.96 39.22
CA TYR A 101 -4.21 12.16 38.27
C TYR A 101 -2.97 12.90 37.75
N ARG A 102 -1.98 12.13 37.29
CA ARG A 102 -0.91 12.62 36.43
C ARG A 102 -1.44 12.72 34.99
N THR A 103 -1.78 13.92 34.56
CA THR A 103 -2.39 14.15 33.26
C THR A 103 -1.39 14.14 32.12
N LEU A 104 -1.70 13.38 31.08
CA LEU A 104 -0.97 13.31 29.82
C LEU A 104 -1.82 13.93 28.71
N LEU A 105 -1.41 15.09 28.22
CA LEU A 105 -2.21 15.89 27.30
C LEU A 105 -1.62 15.90 25.89
N VAL A 106 -2.48 15.81 24.88
CA VAL A 106 -2.05 15.96 23.49
C VAL A 106 -2.75 17.16 22.86
N ALA A 107 -1.96 18.16 22.49
CA ALA A 107 -2.41 19.41 21.87
C ALA A 107 -1.80 19.59 20.47
N GLY A 108 -2.33 20.54 19.70
CA GLY A 108 -1.87 20.90 18.36
C GLY A 108 -2.99 20.77 17.32
N THR A 109 -2.86 21.35 16.13
CA THR A 109 -3.98 21.42 15.18
C THR A 109 -4.37 20.05 14.65
N HIS A 110 -3.40 19.29 14.13
CA HIS A 110 -3.60 17.95 13.55
C HIS A 110 -2.97 16.84 14.39
N GLY A 111 -3.49 15.61 14.30
CA GLY A 111 -2.86 14.42 14.89
C GLY A 111 -3.21 14.13 16.36
N LYS A 112 -3.92 15.02 17.06
CA LYS A 112 -4.30 14.88 18.47
C LYS A 112 -4.90 13.51 18.82
N THR A 113 -5.91 13.08 18.05
CA THR A 113 -6.64 11.84 18.33
C THR A 113 -5.82 10.59 18.09
N THR A 114 -5.00 10.57 17.04
CA THR A 114 -4.13 9.42 16.77
C THR A 114 -3.05 9.31 17.85
N THR A 115 -2.42 10.43 18.21
CA THR A 115 -1.34 10.49 19.20
C THR A 115 -1.82 10.16 20.61
N SER A 116 -2.96 10.71 21.05
CA SER A 116 -3.54 10.39 22.37
C SER A 116 -4.03 8.95 22.47
N SER A 117 -4.61 8.41 21.39
CA SER A 117 -5.02 6.99 21.33
C SER A 117 -3.81 6.05 21.35
N LEU A 118 -2.75 6.38 20.61
CA LEU A 118 -1.51 5.60 20.61
C LEU A 118 -0.82 5.63 21.97
N LEU A 119 -0.74 6.80 22.62
CA LEU A 119 -0.20 6.94 23.98
C LEU A 119 -1.01 6.12 25.00
N THR A 120 -2.34 6.16 24.91
CA THR A 120 -3.22 5.37 25.79
C THR A 120 -2.99 3.87 25.59
N HIS A 121 -2.84 3.42 24.34
CA HIS A 121 -2.53 2.02 24.01
C HIS A 121 -1.16 1.58 24.53
N VAL A 122 -0.15 2.45 24.47
CA VAL A 122 1.18 2.17 25.07
C VAL A 122 1.07 1.96 26.58
N LEU A 123 0.32 2.80 27.28
CA LEU A 123 0.10 2.69 28.72
C LEU A 123 -0.70 1.42 29.09
N ASP A 124 -1.70 1.07 28.29
CA ASP A 124 -2.50 -0.15 28.47
C ASP A 124 -1.65 -1.43 28.29
N VAL A 125 -0.86 -1.51 27.22
CA VAL A 125 0.08 -2.62 26.98
C VAL A 125 1.17 -2.70 28.05
N ALA A 126 1.60 -1.56 28.59
CA ALA A 126 2.50 -1.49 29.73
C ALA A 126 1.83 -1.82 31.08
N HIS A 127 0.55 -2.20 31.08
CA HIS A 127 -0.25 -2.55 32.26
C HIS A 127 -0.34 -1.44 33.30
N MET A 128 -0.34 -0.18 32.84
CA MET A 128 -0.46 1.00 33.70
C MET A 128 -1.91 1.43 33.93
N ASP A 129 -2.87 0.80 33.24
CA ASP A 129 -4.33 0.97 33.41
C ASP A 129 -4.77 2.45 33.49
N PRO A 130 -4.52 3.26 32.45
CA PRO A 130 -4.79 4.69 32.47
C PRO A 130 -6.29 4.99 32.46
N SER A 131 -6.69 6.10 33.08
CA SER A 131 -7.96 6.75 32.73
C SER A 131 -7.79 7.55 31.44
N TYR A 132 -8.83 7.72 30.63
CA TYR A 132 -8.69 8.48 29.40
C TYR A 132 -10.00 9.10 28.89
N ALA A 133 -9.86 10.22 28.19
CA ALA A 133 -10.92 10.88 27.41
C ALA A 133 -10.38 11.29 26.03
N LEU A 134 -10.72 10.52 25.00
CA LEU A 134 -10.23 10.63 23.64
C LEU A 134 -11.31 11.24 22.72
N GLY A 135 -10.86 11.95 21.69
CA GLY A 135 -11.68 12.55 20.63
C GLY A 135 -12.08 11.56 19.53
N GLY A 136 -11.84 10.26 19.74
CA GLY A 136 -12.23 9.17 18.86
C GLY A 136 -12.28 7.85 19.62
N ILE A 137 -13.01 6.86 19.10
CA ILE A 137 -13.00 5.51 19.68
C ILE A 137 -11.68 4.82 19.30
N ALA A 138 -10.84 4.53 20.27
CA ALA A 138 -9.64 3.72 20.07
C ALA A 138 -10.06 2.25 19.84
N LEU A 139 -9.66 1.66 18.71
CA LEU A 139 -10.12 0.33 18.30
C LEU A 139 -9.57 -0.79 19.21
N ASN A 140 -8.42 -0.58 19.85
CA ASN A 140 -7.86 -1.50 20.84
C ASN A 140 -8.64 -1.51 22.16
N LEU A 141 -9.20 -0.36 22.54
CA LEU A 141 -9.85 -0.15 23.84
C LEU A 141 -11.39 -0.22 23.75
N TYR A 142 -11.94 -0.30 22.53
CA TYR A 142 -13.38 -0.33 22.23
C TYR A 142 -14.18 0.87 22.76
N SER A 143 -13.50 1.93 23.18
CA SER A 143 -14.09 3.10 23.81
C SER A 143 -13.27 4.35 23.51
N ASN A 144 -13.91 5.51 23.62
CA ASN A 144 -13.28 6.82 23.64
C ASN A 144 -13.11 7.38 25.07
N GLY A 145 -13.63 6.70 26.09
CA GLY A 145 -13.36 7.07 27.48
C GLY A 145 -13.58 5.91 28.45
N ASP A 146 -12.72 5.79 29.45
CA ASP A 146 -12.86 4.84 30.56
C ASP A 146 -12.14 5.36 31.81
N GLN A 147 -12.46 4.74 32.95
CA GLN A 147 -11.86 4.99 34.25
C GLN A 147 -10.98 3.79 34.65
N GLY A 148 -9.67 3.94 34.49
CA GLY A 148 -8.66 2.97 34.97
C GLY A 148 -8.35 3.13 36.46
N GLN A 149 -7.53 2.23 37.00
CA GLN A 149 -7.02 2.25 38.37
C GLN A 149 -5.60 2.85 38.50
N GLY A 150 -4.94 3.12 37.37
CA GLY A 150 -3.63 3.73 37.33
C GLY A 150 -3.61 5.21 37.72
N GLU A 151 -2.39 5.76 37.84
CA GLU A 151 -2.20 7.17 38.20
C GLU A 151 -2.32 8.15 37.02
N TYR A 152 -2.31 7.65 35.78
CA TYR A 152 -2.33 8.49 34.59
C TYR A 152 -3.73 8.76 34.07
N PHE A 153 -3.94 9.97 33.55
CA PHE A 153 -5.13 10.37 32.81
C PHE A 153 -4.74 10.93 31.45
N VAL A 154 -5.10 10.26 30.35
CA VAL A 154 -4.80 10.72 28.98
C VAL A 154 -5.96 11.51 28.40
N ALA A 155 -5.71 12.68 27.82
CA ALA A 155 -6.75 13.43 27.13
C ALA A 155 -6.24 14.25 25.95
N GLU A 156 -7.16 14.53 25.03
CA GLU A 156 -6.95 15.56 24.01
C GLU A 156 -7.14 16.96 24.62
N ALA A 157 -6.19 17.83 24.35
CA ALA A 157 -6.17 19.21 24.77
C ALA A 157 -6.55 20.10 23.58
N ASP A 158 -7.83 20.47 23.53
CA ASP A 158 -8.45 21.26 22.47
C ASP A 158 -8.12 22.76 22.59
N GLU A 159 -7.49 23.30 21.56
CA GLU A 159 -7.08 24.70 21.45
C GLU A 159 -8.21 25.62 20.95
N SER A 160 -9.25 25.07 20.32
CA SER A 160 -10.23 25.84 19.54
C SER A 160 -11.02 26.88 20.36
N ASP A 161 -11.23 26.62 21.64
CA ASP A 161 -11.96 27.47 22.59
C ASP A 161 -11.11 27.86 23.81
N GLY A 162 -9.78 27.68 23.72
CA GLY A 162 -8.81 27.96 24.79
C GLY A 162 -8.91 27.03 26.00
N THR A 163 -9.73 25.98 25.95
CA THR A 163 -9.99 25.13 27.12
C THR A 163 -8.81 24.28 27.56
N PHE A 164 -7.88 23.96 26.65
CA PHE A 164 -6.62 23.32 27.01
C PHE A 164 -5.80 24.05 28.09
N LEU A 165 -5.99 25.35 28.29
CA LEU A 165 -5.33 26.11 29.35
C LEU A 165 -5.85 25.75 30.75
N LYS A 166 -7.05 25.17 30.87
CA LYS A 166 -7.68 24.81 32.14
C LYS A 166 -7.11 23.55 32.79
N TYR A 167 -6.53 22.65 32.00
CA TYR A 167 -6.16 21.31 32.48
C TYR A 167 -4.80 21.31 33.20
N PRO A 168 -4.63 20.58 34.32
CA PRO A 168 -3.30 20.29 34.84
C PRO A 168 -2.52 19.50 33.76
N ALA A 169 -1.21 19.69 33.66
CA ALA A 169 -0.40 19.07 32.61
C ALA A 169 0.89 18.47 33.22
N PHE A 170 0.86 17.18 33.55
CA PHE A 170 2.07 16.47 34.00
C PHE A 170 3.01 16.18 32.83
N GLY A 171 2.48 15.60 31.74
CA GLY A 171 3.20 15.45 30.48
C GLY A 171 2.34 15.94 29.33
N SER A 172 2.96 16.56 28.32
CA SER A 172 2.23 17.02 27.13
C SER A 172 3.00 16.78 25.84
N ILE A 173 2.26 16.51 24.78
CA ILE A 173 2.75 16.52 23.40
C ILE A 173 2.09 17.69 22.66
N ILE A 174 2.88 18.47 21.93
CA ILE A 174 2.40 19.45 20.95
C ILE A 174 2.77 18.94 19.55
N THR A 175 1.77 18.65 18.73
CA THR A 175 1.95 18.04 17.40
C THR A 175 2.29 19.04 16.31
N ASN A 176 1.66 20.22 16.30
CA ASN A 176 1.87 21.32 15.34
C ASN A 176 1.02 22.54 15.75
N ILE A 177 1.30 23.69 15.13
CA ILE A 177 0.48 24.90 15.23
C ILE A 177 0.16 25.41 13.81
N GLU A 178 -1.12 25.40 13.43
CA GLU A 178 -1.63 26.06 12.23
C GLU A 178 -2.65 27.16 12.57
N GLU A 179 -2.84 28.12 11.66
CA GLU A 179 -3.78 29.24 11.82
C GLU A 179 -5.24 28.78 11.65
N GLU A 180 -5.75 28.02 12.62
CA GLU A 180 -7.16 27.65 12.75
C GLU A 180 -7.82 28.34 13.95
N HIS A 181 -9.15 28.32 13.99
CA HIS A 181 -9.95 28.84 15.12
C HIS A 181 -9.70 30.31 15.49
N LEU A 182 -9.32 31.15 14.51
CA LEU A 182 -9.16 32.60 14.69
C LEU A 182 -10.46 33.31 15.09
N ASP A 183 -11.62 32.66 14.94
CA ASP A 183 -12.88 33.15 15.50
C ASP A 183 -12.82 33.31 17.03
N TYR A 184 -12.08 32.44 17.73
CA TYR A 184 -11.82 32.55 19.17
C TYR A 184 -10.59 33.41 19.44
N TRP A 185 -9.44 33.02 18.87
CA TRP A 185 -8.14 33.62 19.18
C TRP A 185 -7.96 35.03 18.64
N LYS A 186 -8.75 35.44 17.64
CA LYS A 186 -8.73 36.73 16.92
C LYS A 186 -7.47 36.96 16.09
N THR A 187 -6.28 36.65 16.62
CA THR A 187 -5.00 36.82 15.93
C THR A 187 -4.11 35.59 16.10
N ARG A 188 -3.18 35.43 15.15
CA ARG A 188 -2.15 34.39 15.17
C ARG A 188 -1.29 34.48 16.44
N GLU A 189 -0.92 35.68 16.86
CA GLU A 189 -0.08 35.91 18.03
C GLU A 189 -0.76 35.45 19.31
N ALA A 190 -2.09 35.63 19.42
CA ALA A 190 -2.86 35.16 20.56
C ALA A 190 -2.91 33.62 20.64
N LEU A 191 -3.05 32.94 19.49
CA LEU A 191 -2.98 31.48 19.42
C LEU A 191 -1.61 30.97 19.88
N ILE A 192 -0.53 31.56 19.36
CA ILE A 192 0.86 31.22 19.71
C ILE A 192 1.10 31.43 21.21
N GLU A 193 0.63 32.55 21.76
CA GLU A 193 0.74 32.84 23.19
C GLU A 193 -0.05 31.81 24.03
N GLY A 194 -1.22 31.37 23.56
CA GLY A 194 -1.96 30.26 24.16
C GLY A 194 -1.12 28.98 24.25
N PHE A 195 -0.47 28.57 23.17
CA PHE A 195 0.43 27.41 23.18
C PHE A 195 1.64 27.61 24.09
N ARG A 196 2.21 28.82 24.14
CA ARG A 196 3.31 29.15 25.06
C ARG A 196 2.88 29.00 26.53
N GLN A 197 1.67 29.47 26.87
CA GLN A 197 1.11 29.30 28.22
C GLN A 197 0.86 27.83 28.55
N PHE A 198 0.38 27.05 27.58
CA PHE A 198 0.20 25.61 27.72
C PHE A 198 1.53 24.87 27.96
N ALA A 199 2.55 25.21 27.18
CA ALA A 199 3.90 24.66 27.33
C ALA A 199 4.52 24.99 28.69
N ALA A 200 4.38 26.23 29.15
CA ALA A 200 4.98 26.70 30.41
C ALA A 200 4.45 26.01 31.67
N LYS A 201 3.24 25.43 31.63
CA LYS A 201 2.65 24.68 32.76
C LYS A 201 2.89 23.17 32.69
N THR A 202 3.55 22.68 31.64
CA THR A 202 3.83 21.25 31.45
C THR A 202 5.19 20.91 32.05
N ASP A 203 5.27 19.86 32.87
CA ASP A 203 6.55 19.37 33.43
C ASP A 203 7.35 18.60 32.36
N ARG A 204 6.73 17.62 31.70
CA ARG A 204 7.35 16.80 30.63
C ARG A 204 6.79 17.16 29.27
N LEU A 205 7.41 18.14 28.61
CA LEU A 205 6.94 18.63 27.32
C LEU A 205 7.70 17.99 26.15
N TRP A 206 6.94 17.53 25.15
CA TRP A 206 7.44 17.08 23.85
C TRP A 206 6.83 17.92 22.74
N TRP A 207 7.65 18.53 21.89
CA TRP A 207 7.17 19.44 20.83
C TRP A 207 7.83 19.17 19.48
N TYR A 208 7.07 19.37 18.41
CA TYR A 208 7.50 19.02 17.06
C TYR A 208 8.52 20.03 16.51
N ALA A 209 9.72 19.55 16.18
CA ALA A 209 10.86 20.38 15.77
C ALA A 209 10.74 20.92 14.33
N ASP A 210 10.02 20.21 13.45
CA ASP A 210 9.87 20.61 12.05
C ASP A 210 8.70 21.58 11.82
N ASP A 211 7.94 21.91 12.87
CA ASP A 211 6.88 22.92 12.80
C ASP A 211 7.48 24.31 12.52
N PRO A 212 6.84 25.14 11.67
CA PRO A 212 7.40 26.46 11.34
C PRO A 212 7.34 27.48 12.48
N ILE A 213 6.58 27.23 13.54
CA ILE A 213 6.34 28.14 14.66
C ILE A 213 7.05 27.65 15.93
N LEU A 214 6.85 26.39 16.33
CA LEU A 214 7.29 25.86 17.63
C LEU A 214 8.79 26.10 17.95
N PRO A 215 9.76 25.87 17.03
CA PRO A 215 11.18 26.09 17.30
C PRO A 215 11.50 27.54 17.69
N SER A 216 10.74 28.51 17.19
CA SER A 216 10.95 29.93 17.51
C SER A 216 10.49 30.32 18.92
N LEU A 217 9.70 29.48 19.57
CA LEU A 217 9.07 29.80 20.86
C LEU A 217 9.97 29.53 22.07
N SER A 218 11.14 28.91 21.87
CA SER A 218 12.08 28.52 22.94
C SER A 218 11.40 27.73 24.06
N LEU A 219 10.67 26.66 23.69
CA LEU A 219 9.88 25.84 24.60
C LEU A 219 10.77 24.96 25.49
N PRO A 220 10.35 24.64 26.73
CA PRO A 220 11.05 23.68 27.59
C PRO A 220 10.87 22.23 27.07
N GLY A 221 11.53 21.27 27.71
CA GLY A 221 11.39 19.85 27.40
C GLY A 221 12.18 19.41 26.18
N HIS A 222 11.66 18.41 25.46
CA HIS A 222 12.35 17.77 24.34
C HIS A 222 11.68 18.03 22.99
N SER A 223 12.50 18.30 21.98
CA SER A 223 12.05 18.39 20.61
C SER A 223 12.09 17.03 19.91
N TYR A 224 11.14 16.76 19.01
CA TYR A 224 11.14 15.53 18.20
C TYR A 224 10.88 15.84 16.72
N GLY A 225 11.40 15.02 15.81
CA GLY A 225 11.08 15.15 14.38
C GLY A 225 12.18 14.70 13.45
N PHE A 226 12.17 15.20 12.22
CA PHE A 226 13.19 14.95 11.19
C PHE A 226 14.30 16.01 11.19
N ALA A 227 14.09 17.14 11.88
CA ALA A 227 15.09 18.19 12.02
C ALA A 227 16.42 17.63 12.58
N GLU A 228 17.54 18.08 12.01
CA GLU A 228 18.88 17.58 12.39
C GLU A 228 19.24 17.89 13.85
N ASP A 229 18.70 18.98 14.38
CA ASP A 229 18.85 19.50 15.74
C ASP A 229 17.71 19.10 16.68
N ALA A 230 16.80 18.22 16.26
CA ALA A 230 15.81 17.63 17.17
C ALA A 230 16.49 16.75 18.24
N ASP A 231 16.03 16.81 19.49
CA ASP A 231 16.56 15.97 20.57
C ASP A 231 16.32 14.48 20.26
N LEU A 232 15.09 14.14 19.87
CA LEU A 232 14.70 12.83 19.36
C LEU A 232 14.53 12.92 17.84
N LYS A 233 15.50 12.37 17.12
CA LYS A 233 15.58 12.45 15.66
C LYS A 233 15.09 11.19 14.98
N VAL A 234 14.22 11.33 13.98
CA VAL A 234 13.92 10.27 13.01
C VAL A 234 15.05 10.21 11.99
N THR A 235 15.84 9.13 12.04
CA THR A 235 17.06 8.99 11.23
C THR A 235 16.83 8.27 9.90
N ALA A 236 15.85 7.38 9.86
CA ALA A 236 15.41 6.68 8.66
C ALA A 236 13.93 6.32 8.81
N TRP A 237 13.18 6.35 7.70
CA TRP A 237 11.84 5.80 7.68
C TRP A 237 11.45 5.33 6.28
N ARG A 238 10.52 4.39 6.22
CA ARG A 238 9.79 4.01 5.00
C ARG A 238 8.40 3.49 5.37
N GLN A 239 7.48 3.58 4.42
CA GLN A 239 6.21 2.86 4.51
C GLN A 239 6.38 1.50 3.83
N ASP A 240 5.93 0.45 4.49
CA ASP A 240 5.93 -0.92 4.00
C ASP A 240 4.51 -1.48 4.10
N GLY A 241 3.74 -1.38 3.02
CA GLY A 241 2.32 -1.69 3.05
C GLY A 241 1.56 -0.78 4.02
N PHE A 242 0.76 -1.40 4.91
CA PHE A 242 -0.03 -0.71 5.95
C PHE A 242 0.73 -0.53 7.28
N LYS A 243 2.06 -0.53 7.26
CA LYS A 243 2.90 -0.23 8.42
C LYS A 243 4.01 0.76 8.06
N LEU A 244 4.52 1.43 9.08
CA LEU A 244 5.68 2.31 9.02
C LEU A 244 6.86 1.60 9.69
N LEU A 245 8.03 1.67 9.05
CA LEU A 245 9.31 1.22 9.59
C LEU A 245 10.20 2.43 9.76
N PHE A 246 10.71 2.69 10.96
CA PHE A 246 11.56 3.85 11.22
C PHE A 246 12.56 3.64 12.37
N ASP A 247 13.60 4.46 12.35
CA ASP A 247 14.70 4.45 13.31
C ASP A 247 14.77 5.79 14.03
N LEU A 248 14.89 5.77 15.36
CA LEU A 248 15.03 6.97 16.19
C LEU A 248 16.43 7.07 16.79
N ALA A 249 16.95 8.28 16.97
CA ALA A 249 18.13 8.57 17.77
C ALA A 249 17.76 9.54 18.89
N PHE A 250 18.05 9.18 20.14
CA PHE A 250 17.76 10.01 21.31
C PHE A 250 18.79 9.74 22.42
N GLN A 251 19.33 10.81 23.01
CA GLN A 251 20.32 10.74 24.11
C GLN A 251 21.51 9.80 23.84
N GLY A 252 22.04 9.81 22.60
CA GLY A 252 23.19 8.98 22.20
C GLY A 252 22.87 7.50 21.97
N LYS A 253 21.60 7.08 22.07
CA LYS A 253 21.13 5.73 21.74
C LYS A 253 20.33 5.73 20.43
N THR A 254 20.56 4.72 19.60
CA THR A 254 19.77 4.43 18.40
C THR A 254 18.74 3.34 18.68
N TYR A 255 17.51 3.58 18.25
CA TYR A 255 16.37 2.67 18.32
C TYR A 255 15.96 2.29 16.90
N ALA A 256 16.57 1.22 16.38
CA ALA A 256 16.31 0.77 15.00
C ALA A 256 15.07 -0.13 14.90
N GLY A 257 14.49 -0.22 13.70
CA GLY A 257 13.44 -1.17 13.33
C GLY A 257 12.16 -1.02 14.14
N ILE A 258 11.74 0.20 14.44
CA ILE A 258 10.44 0.45 15.07
C ILE A 258 9.36 0.23 14.00
N GLU A 259 8.37 -0.61 14.32
CA GLU A 259 7.24 -0.90 13.45
C GLU A 259 5.98 -0.28 14.06
N LEU A 260 5.27 0.56 13.29
CA LEU A 260 3.99 1.15 13.69
C LEU A 260 2.92 0.78 12.66
N ALA A 261 1.82 0.17 13.11
CA ALA A 261 0.73 -0.31 12.25
C ALA A 261 -0.21 0.82 11.77
N LEU A 262 0.38 1.86 11.17
CA LEU A 262 -0.30 2.99 10.52
C LEU A 262 0.38 3.29 9.18
N ILE A 263 -0.14 4.27 8.45
CA ILE A 263 0.45 4.76 7.19
C ILE A 263 0.65 6.28 7.21
N GLY A 264 1.50 6.77 6.32
CA GLY A 264 1.76 8.19 6.14
C GLY A 264 2.81 8.75 7.10
N LYS A 265 3.64 9.66 6.58
CA LYS A 265 4.76 10.30 7.31
C LYS A 265 4.33 10.92 8.65
N HIS A 266 3.18 11.57 8.71
CA HIS A 266 2.65 12.19 9.93
C HIS A 266 2.46 11.20 11.09
N ASN A 267 2.27 9.91 10.82
CA ASN A 267 2.19 8.90 11.87
C ASN A 267 3.57 8.44 12.37
N VAL A 268 4.64 8.64 11.61
CA VAL A 268 6.02 8.55 12.14
C VAL A 268 6.26 9.66 13.15
N GLU A 269 5.78 10.88 12.86
CA GLU A 269 5.87 12.05 13.75
C GLU A 269 5.10 11.80 15.05
N ASN A 270 3.84 11.38 14.95
CA ASN A 270 3.02 10.99 16.10
C ASN A 270 3.69 9.86 16.92
N GLY A 271 4.20 8.84 16.24
CA GLY A 271 4.91 7.71 16.86
C GLY A 271 6.17 8.15 17.59
N ALA A 272 6.98 9.04 17.00
CA ALA A 272 8.19 9.58 17.61
C ALA A 272 7.87 10.36 18.91
N ALA A 273 6.82 11.18 18.90
CA ALA A 273 6.37 11.92 20.07
C ALA A 273 5.96 10.98 21.22
N VAL A 274 5.12 9.98 20.91
CA VAL A 274 4.68 8.99 21.90
C VAL A 274 5.84 8.14 22.42
N PHE A 275 6.76 7.74 21.54
CA PHE A 275 7.94 6.95 21.91
C PHE A 275 8.81 7.73 22.90
N GLY A 276 9.08 9.00 22.61
CA GLY A 276 9.84 9.90 23.47
C GLY A 276 9.22 10.06 24.85
N LEU A 277 7.94 10.46 24.90
CA LEU A 277 7.24 10.64 26.17
C LEU A 277 7.16 9.33 26.97
N ALA A 278 6.89 8.20 26.31
CA ALA A 278 6.83 6.90 26.96
C ALA A 278 8.18 6.49 27.60
N LEU A 279 9.30 6.76 26.91
CA LEU A 279 10.63 6.54 27.49
C LEU A 279 10.86 7.42 28.72
N GLU A 280 10.46 8.69 28.66
CA GLU A 280 10.62 9.62 29.78
C GLU A 280 9.75 9.23 30.99
N LEU A 281 8.59 8.62 30.76
CA LEU A 281 7.75 8.01 31.80
C LEU A 281 8.31 6.70 32.36
N GLY A 282 9.43 6.20 31.82
CA GLY A 282 10.08 4.97 32.28
C GLY A 282 9.47 3.68 31.72
N ILE A 283 8.67 3.76 30.66
CA ILE A 283 8.05 2.58 30.04
C ILE A 283 9.13 1.77 29.30
N PRO A 284 9.21 0.45 29.52
CA PRO A 284 10.18 -0.39 28.81
C PRO A 284 10.02 -0.33 27.29
N GLU A 285 11.13 -0.19 26.56
CA GLU A 285 11.17 -0.14 25.09
C GLU A 285 10.39 -1.29 24.43
N ALA A 286 10.48 -2.50 25.00
CA ALA A 286 9.77 -3.67 24.50
C ALA A 286 8.25 -3.50 24.51
N ALA A 287 7.69 -2.89 25.57
CA ALA A 287 6.25 -2.62 25.67
C ALA A 287 5.82 -1.55 24.66
N ILE A 288 6.63 -0.50 24.46
CA ILE A 288 6.35 0.54 23.45
C ILE A 288 6.33 -0.08 22.04
N ARG A 289 7.31 -0.92 21.71
CA ARG A 289 7.37 -1.61 20.41
C ARG A 289 6.19 -2.55 20.20
N GLU A 290 5.78 -3.30 21.22
CA GLU A 290 4.61 -4.17 21.14
C GLU A 290 3.32 -3.36 20.95
N ALA A 291 3.17 -2.26 21.67
CA ALA A 291 2.03 -1.36 21.50
C ALA A 291 1.96 -0.80 20.07
N PHE A 292 3.08 -0.35 19.51
CA PHE A 292 3.11 0.22 18.15
C PHE A 292 2.75 -0.82 17.08
N LYS A 293 3.19 -2.08 17.26
CA LYS A 293 2.85 -3.20 16.37
C LYS A 293 1.38 -3.59 16.44
N THR A 294 0.79 -3.52 17.62
CA THR A 294 -0.59 -3.99 17.89
C THR A 294 -1.64 -2.88 17.82
N PHE A 295 -1.23 -1.63 17.60
CA PHE A 295 -2.14 -0.50 17.48
C PHE A 295 -3.04 -0.66 16.24
N LYS A 296 -4.35 -0.68 16.45
CA LYS A 296 -5.36 -0.88 15.41
C LYS A 296 -5.87 0.44 14.83
N GLY A 297 -5.45 1.58 15.39
CA GLY A 297 -5.92 2.90 15.00
C GLY A 297 -7.20 3.35 15.73
N VAL A 298 -7.84 4.33 15.13
CA VAL A 298 -9.04 4.99 15.65
C VAL A 298 -10.20 4.69 14.71
N LYS A 299 -11.40 4.49 15.26
CA LYS A 299 -12.61 4.24 14.49
C LYS A 299 -12.82 5.34 13.44
N ARG A 300 -13.12 4.96 12.20
CA ARG A 300 -13.23 5.85 11.03
C ARG A 300 -11.96 6.66 10.70
N ARG A 301 -10.76 6.20 11.11
CA ARG A 301 -9.47 6.75 10.66
C ARG A 301 -8.68 5.60 10.04
N LEU A 302 -8.86 5.41 8.73
CA LEU A 302 -8.41 4.25 7.97
C LEU A 302 -8.73 2.91 8.65
N GLU A 303 -9.95 2.79 9.17
CA GLU A 303 -10.39 1.59 9.89
C GLU A 303 -10.56 0.42 8.92
N LYS A 304 -9.82 -0.69 9.12
CA LYS A 304 -10.07 -1.93 8.36
C LYS A 304 -11.42 -2.51 8.77
N LYS A 305 -12.40 -2.50 7.86
CA LYS A 305 -13.76 -3.03 8.06
C LYS A 305 -13.84 -4.54 7.84
N GLY A 306 -12.94 -5.09 7.02
CA GLY A 306 -12.89 -6.51 6.75
C GLY A 306 -12.20 -6.83 5.43
N GLU A 307 -12.27 -8.10 5.05
CA GLU A 307 -11.69 -8.63 3.83
C GLU A 307 -12.58 -9.76 3.30
N LYS A 308 -12.81 -9.80 1.98
CA LYS A 308 -13.61 -10.85 1.33
C LYS A 308 -13.11 -11.11 -0.08
N ARG A 309 -12.85 -12.39 -0.40
CA ARG A 309 -12.37 -12.82 -1.73
C ARG A 309 -11.17 -11.98 -2.23
N GLY A 310 -10.23 -11.67 -1.33
CA GLY A 310 -9.04 -10.88 -1.63
C GLY A 310 -9.27 -9.37 -1.77
N VAL A 311 -10.49 -8.89 -1.52
CA VAL A 311 -10.81 -7.45 -1.48
C VAL A 311 -10.72 -6.95 -0.04
N CYS A 312 -9.93 -5.91 0.18
CA CYS A 312 -9.81 -5.26 1.50
C CYS A 312 -10.72 -4.04 1.59
N PHE A 313 -11.40 -3.87 2.73
CA PHE A 313 -12.32 -2.77 2.95
C PHE A 313 -11.85 -1.88 4.09
N TYR A 314 -11.81 -0.58 3.85
CA TYR A 314 -11.41 0.46 4.79
C TYR A 314 -12.50 1.54 4.90
N ASP A 315 -12.52 2.26 6.02
CA ASP A 315 -13.38 3.42 6.24
C ASP A 315 -12.59 4.59 6.81
N ASP A 316 -12.79 5.78 6.27
CA ASP A 316 -12.19 7.01 6.77
C ASP A 316 -13.18 8.18 6.79
N TYR A 317 -13.11 8.97 7.87
CA TYR A 317 -13.94 10.14 8.12
C TYR A 317 -13.62 11.32 7.20
N ALA A 318 -12.50 11.28 6.48
CA ALA A 318 -12.05 12.30 5.56
C ALA A 318 -13.18 12.76 4.62
N HIS A 319 -13.48 14.05 4.70
CA HIS A 319 -14.57 14.67 3.96
C HIS A 319 -14.19 16.05 3.43
N HIS A 320 -13.07 16.60 3.89
CA HIS A 320 -12.42 17.75 3.27
C HIS A 320 -11.44 17.29 2.18
N PRO A 321 -11.29 18.00 1.04
CA PRO A 321 -10.40 17.61 -0.05
C PRO A 321 -8.95 17.32 0.38
N THR A 322 -8.38 18.13 1.29
CA THR A 322 -7.03 17.92 1.84
C THR A 322 -6.89 16.57 2.56
N GLU A 323 -7.89 16.20 3.37
CA GLU A 323 -7.90 14.93 4.09
C GLU A 323 -8.03 13.75 3.12
N ILE A 324 -8.89 13.90 2.11
CA ILE A 324 -9.11 12.90 1.05
C ILE A 324 -7.81 12.64 0.29
N MET A 325 -7.16 13.70 -0.20
CA MET A 325 -5.89 13.58 -0.92
C MET A 325 -4.80 12.92 -0.06
N THR A 326 -4.69 13.33 1.20
CA THR A 326 -3.69 12.76 2.14
C THR A 326 -3.94 11.27 2.37
N THR A 327 -5.19 10.89 2.58
CA THR A 327 -5.62 9.50 2.81
C THR A 327 -5.35 8.64 1.56
N LEU A 328 -5.81 9.08 0.39
CA LEU A 328 -5.64 8.34 -0.86
C LEU A 328 -4.17 8.19 -1.24
N LYS A 329 -3.35 9.22 -1.05
CA LYS A 329 -1.90 9.14 -1.27
C LYS A 329 -1.24 8.11 -0.36
N GLY A 330 -1.58 8.10 0.93
CA GLY A 330 -1.08 7.11 1.89
C GLY A 330 -1.45 5.69 1.48
N ILE A 331 -2.71 5.46 1.09
CA ILE A 331 -3.18 4.14 0.65
C ILE A 331 -2.50 3.72 -0.64
N ARG A 332 -2.35 4.62 -1.62
CA ARG A 332 -1.63 4.33 -2.87
C ARG A 332 -0.23 3.81 -2.59
N GLN A 333 0.50 4.47 -1.68
CA GLN A 333 1.83 4.01 -1.24
C GLN A 333 1.79 2.65 -0.55
N ALA A 334 0.71 2.31 0.17
CA ALA A 334 0.56 1.03 0.85
C ALA A 334 0.23 -0.12 -0.10
N ILE A 335 -0.58 0.13 -1.13
CA ILE A 335 -1.17 -0.95 -1.94
C ILE A 335 -0.43 -1.17 -3.27
N GLY A 336 0.48 -0.26 -3.64
CA GLY A 336 1.25 -0.31 -4.89
C GLY A 336 0.33 -0.38 -6.12
N GLU A 337 0.50 -1.44 -6.91
CA GLU A 337 -0.22 -1.66 -8.17
C GLU A 337 -1.68 -2.16 -7.99
N LYS A 338 -2.10 -2.53 -6.77
CA LYS A 338 -3.49 -2.90 -6.50
C LYS A 338 -4.45 -1.75 -6.86
N ARG A 339 -5.71 -2.10 -7.11
CA ARG A 339 -6.73 -1.14 -7.56
C ARG A 339 -7.39 -0.47 -6.34
N LEU A 340 -7.36 0.86 -6.26
CA LEU A 340 -8.02 1.65 -5.22
C LEU A 340 -9.41 2.12 -5.67
N VAL A 341 -10.45 1.54 -5.08
CA VAL A 341 -11.86 1.89 -5.33
C VAL A 341 -12.35 2.78 -4.19
N VAL A 342 -12.72 4.01 -4.52
CA VAL A 342 -13.20 4.99 -3.53
C VAL A 342 -14.72 5.04 -3.55
N ALA A 343 -15.35 4.90 -2.39
CA ALA A 343 -16.78 5.10 -2.18
C ALA A 343 -16.98 6.40 -1.39
N PHE A 344 -17.30 7.49 -2.08
CA PHE A 344 -17.33 8.83 -1.50
C PHE A 344 -18.75 9.38 -1.34
N GLN A 345 -19.03 9.94 -0.16
CA GLN A 345 -20.24 10.71 0.11
C GLN A 345 -19.85 12.15 0.48
N PRO A 346 -20.19 13.15 -0.37
CA PRO A 346 -19.98 14.55 -0.02
C PRO A 346 -20.79 14.93 1.22
N HIS A 347 -20.24 15.78 2.08
CA HIS A 347 -20.87 16.18 3.35
C HIS A 347 -21.09 17.70 3.41
N ARG A 348 -22.35 18.11 3.58
CA ARG A 348 -22.90 19.49 3.56
C ARG A 348 -22.85 20.16 2.19
N PHE A 349 -23.92 20.87 1.84
CA PHE A 349 -24.00 21.64 0.59
C PHE A 349 -23.04 22.85 0.62
N THR A 350 -22.92 23.51 1.78
CA THR A 350 -22.00 24.64 1.96
C THR A 350 -20.56 24.26 1.67
N ARG A 351 -20.08 23.13 2.22
CA ARG A 351 -18.72 22.64 1.98
C ARG A 351 -18.48 22.27 0.52
N VAL A 352 -19.45 21.59 -0.11
CA VAL A 352 -19.33 21.25 -1.54
C VAL A 352 -19.19 22.51 -2.39
N ARG A 353 -19.96 23.56 -2.09
CA ARG A 353 -19.83 24.87 -2.74
C ARG A 353 -18.46 25.51 -2.49
N ASP A 354 -18.03 25.57 -1.23
CA ASP A 354 -16.85 26.34 -0.82
C ASP A 354 -15.55 25.67 -1.27
N CYS A 355 -15.52 24.32 -1.32
CA CYS A 355 -14.37 23.52 -1.72
C CYS A 355 -14.53 22.91 -3.13
N TRP A 356 -15.38 23.50 -3.97
CA TRP A 356 -15.79 22.90 -5.25
C TRP A 356 -14.59 22.59 -6.15
N LYS A 357 -13.65 23.54 -6.27
CA LYS A 357 -12.46 23.40 -7.14
C LYS A 357 -11.50 22.33 -6.62
N GLU A 358 -11.37 22.24 -5.31
CA GLU A 358 -10.50 21.31 -4.63
C GLU A 358 -11.03 19.87 -4.78
N PHE A 359 -12.35 19.66 -4.68
CA PHE A 359 -12.96 18.35 -4.92
C PHE A 359 -12.69 17.80 -6.33
N ILE A 360 -12.67 18.66 -7.35
CA ILE A 360 -12.39 18.27 -8.74
C ILE A 360 -11.06 17.50 -8.87
N THR A 361 -10.07 17.83 -8.03
CA THR A 361 -8.72 17.26 -8.10
C THR A 361 -8.37 16.30 -6.96
N ALA A 362 -9.29 16.10 -6.00
CA ALA A 362 -9.00 15.37 -4.77
C ALA A 362 -8.75 13.87 -4.94
N PHE A 363 -9.17 13.28 -6.06
CA PHE A 363 -9.22 11.82 -6.27
C PHE A 363 -8.15 11.25 -7.20
N LYS A 364 -7.10 12.01 -7.53
CA LYS A 364 -6.06 11.61 -8.51
C LYS A 364 -5.35 10.29 -8.19
N ASP A 365 -5.23 9.93 -6.91
CA ASP A 365 -4.55 8.72 -6.45
C ASP A 365 -5.49 7.48 -6.44
N ALA A 366 -6.79 7.69 -6.64
CA ALA A 366 -7.79 6.65 -6.79
C ALA A 366 -7.73 6.01 -8.18
N ASP A 367 -8.19 4.76 -8.27
CA ASP A 367 -8.39 4.13 -9.56
C ASP A 367 -9.80 4.29 -10.12
N VAL A 368 -10.79 4.33 -9.24
CA VAL A 368 -12.20 4.52 -9.56
C VAL A 368 -12.86 5.22 -8.39
N VAL A 369 -13.79 6.12 -8.67
CA VAL A 369 -14.60 6.80 -7.64
C VAL A 369 -16.07 6.48 -7.86
N PHE A 370 -16.72 5.93 -6.86
CA PHE A 370 -18.17 5.85 -6.74
C PHE A 370 -18.63 6.99 -5.84
N MET A 371 -19.57 7.80 -6.31
CA MET A 371 -20.18 8.90 -5.57
C MET A 371 -21.65 8.62 -5.30
N THR A 372 -22.12 9.01 -4.13
CA THR A 372 -23.53 8.98 -3.73
C THR A 372 -24.02 10.38 -3.35
N ASP A 373 -25.32 10.52 -3.12
CA ASP A 373 -26.00 11.75 -2.71
C ASP A 373 -25.25 12.56 -1.62
N ILE A 374 -25.39 13.88 -1.67
CA ILE A 374 -24.82 14.78 -0.65
C ILE A 374 -25.51 14.54 0.69
N TRP A 375 -24.73 14.18 1.71
CA TRP A 375 -25.23 14.14 3.08
C TRP A 375 -25.44 15.56 3.60
N SER A 376 -26.71 15.98 3.74
CA SER A 376 -27.06 17.37 4.03
C SER A 376 -26.63 17.84 5.42
N ALA A 377 -26.53 16.93 6.39
CA ALA A 377 -26.34 17.25 7.81
C ALA A 377 -27.29 18.35 8.32
N GLY A 378 -28.53 18.37 7.82
CA GLY A 378 -29.56 19.35 8.19
C GLY A 378 -29.58 20.64 7.35
N GLU A 379 -28.65 20.81 6.40
CA GLU A 379 -28.67 21.96 5.49
C GLU A 379 -29.76 21.83 4.43
N LYS A 380 -30.32 22.99 4.03
CA LYS A 380 -31.18 23.05 2.84
C LYS A 380 -30.31 22.93 1.58
N PRO A 381 -30.80 22.26 0.53
CA PRO A 381 -30.12 22.24 -0.77
C PRO A 381 -29.79 23.65 -1.26
N ILE A 382 -28.60 23.81 -1.85
CA ILE A 382 -28.15 25.06 -2.47
C ILE A 382 -28.31 24.94 -3.98
N GLU A 383 -28.95 25.92 -4.61
CA GLU A 383 -29.14 25.94 -6.07
C GLU A 383 -27.80 25.84 -6.82
N GLY A 384 -27.73 24.94 -7.80
CA GLY A 384 -26.54 24.69 -8.61
C GLY A 384 -25.44 23.84 -7.94
N ILE A 385 -25.65 23.41 -6.69
CA ILE A 385 -24.74 22.54 -5.93
C ILE A 385 -25.38 21.15 -5.84
N THR A 386 -25.09 20.31 -6.81
CA THR A 386 -25.61 18.94 -6.87
C THR A 386 -24.47 17.94 -7.08
N VAL A 387 -24.68 16.69 -6.65
CA VAL A 387 -23.69 15.63 -6.85
C VAL A 387 -23.51 15.32 -8.33
N GLU A 388 -24.56 15.47 -9.14
CA GLU A 388 -24.55 15.22 -10.57
C GLU A 388 -23.56 16.13 -11.28
N LYS A 389 -23.64 17.42 -10.97
CA LYS A 389 -22.71 18.40 -11.52
C LYS A 389 -21.29 18.15 -11.03
N LEU A 390 -21.13 17.83 -9.74
CA LEU A 390 -19.80 17.57 -9.16
C LEU A 390 -19.12 16.36 -9.81
N TYR A 391 -19.80 15.22 -9.94
CA TYR A 391 -19.19 14.02 -10.53
C TYR A 391 -18.89 14.23 -12.02
N GLN A 392 -19.73 14.95 -12.76
CA GLN A 392 -19.48 15.28 -14.17
C GLN A 392 -18.23 16.16 -14.35
N GLU A 393 -18.05 17.16 -13.47
CA GLU A 393 -16.87 18.03 -13.51
C GLU A 393 -15.59 17.27 -13.12
N ILE A 394 -15.64 16.38 -12.12
CA ILE A 394 -14.52 15.49 -11.81
C ILE A 394 -14.23 14.61 -13.04
N GLN A 395 -15.22 13.92 -13.59
CA GLN A 395 -15.08 13.02 -14.74
C GLN A 395 -14.47 13.72 -15.97
N ALA A 396 -14.76 15.02 -16.17
CA ALA A 396 -14.19 15.83 -17.25
C ALA A 396 -12.77 16.32 -16.96
N ALA A 397 -12.41 16.52 -15.69
CA ALA A 397 -11.11 17.06 -15.29
C ALA A 397 -10.03 16.00 -15.01
N THR A 398 -10.41 14.73 -14.82
CA THR A 398 -9.48 13.63 -14.49
C THR A 398 -9.71 12.38 -15.35
N PRO A 399 -8.66 11.61 -15.69
CA PRO A 399 -8.80 10.29 -16.32
C PRO A 399 -9.37 9.22 -15.38
N VAL A 400 -9.59 9.52 -14.11
CA VAL A 400 -10.21 8.61 -13.15
C VAL A 400 -11.69 8.44 -13.47
N PRO A 401 -12.19 7.21 -13.72
CA PRO A 401 -13.62 6.96 -13.89
C PRO A 401 -14.41 7.29 -12.62
N VAL A 402 -15.51 8.01 -12.77
CA VAL A 402 -16.41 8.41 -11.70
C VAL A 402 -17.83 7.95 -12.01
N PHE A 403 -18.44 7.21 -11.09
CA PHE A 403 -19.80 6.70 -11.21
C PHE A 403 -20.67 7.31 -10.12
N TYR A 404 -21.85 7.81 -10.47
CA TYR A 404 -22.87 8.20 -9.50
C TYR A 404 -23.93 7.10 -9.38
N HIS A 405 -24.25 6.72 -8.14
CA HIS A 405 -25.41 5.89 -7.83
C HIS A 405 -26.12 6.44 -6.59
N PRO A 406 -27.46 6.43 -6.55
CA PRO A 406 -28.21 6.79 -5.35
C PRO A 406 -27.86 5.90 -4.16
N ARG A 407 -27.97 6.44 -2.94
CA ARG A 407 -27.51 5.77 -1.70
C ARG A 407 -28.05 4.36 -1.48
N ALA A 408 -29.27 4.08 -1.95
CA ALA A 408 -29.93 2.78 -1.84
C ALA A 408 -29.29 1.70 -2.73
N GLU A 409 -28.84 2.07 -3.93
CA GLU A 409 -28.23 1.17 -4.92
C GLU A 409 -26.71 1.10 -4.77
N PHE A 410 -26.13 2.09 -4.09
CA PHE A 410 -24.70 2.31 -3.95
C PHE A 410 -23.89 1.06 -3.53
N PRO A 411 -24.27 0.29 -2.49
CA PRO A 411 -23.50 -0.90 -2.10
C PRO A 411 -23.57 -2.03 -3.13
N GLN A 412 -24.69 -2.16 -3.86
CA GLN A 412 -24.84 -3.18 -4.90
C GLN A 412 -23.97 -2.85 -6.12
N ALA A 413 -24.04 -1.61 -6.58
CA ALA A 413 -23.23 -1.14 -7.72
C ALA A 413 -21.72 -1.33 -7.47
N ILE A 414 -21.26 -1.04 -6.25
CA ILE A 414 -19.87 -1.29 -5.86
C ILE A 414 -19.58 -2.80 -5.90
N ALA A 415 -20.40 -3.63 -5.24
CA ALA A 415 -20.16 -5.08 -5.17
C ALA A 415 -20.03 -5.75 -6.56
N GLU A 416 -20.88 -5.35 -7.52
CA GLU A 416 -20.86 -5.87 -8.90
C GLU A 416 -19.62 -5.43 -9.69
N PHE A 417 -18.97 -4.33 -9.29
CA PHE A 417 -17.77 -3.80 -9.92
C PHE A 417 -16.46 -4.40 -9.37
N LEU A 418 -16.50 -4.88 -8.12
CA LEU A 418 -15.31 -5.35 -7.42
C LEU A 418 -14.77 -6.64 -8.02
N ARG A 419 -13.45 -6.79 -7.90
CA ARG A 419 -12.72 -8.00 -8.25
C ARG A 419 -11.66 -8.28 -7.19
N PRO A 420 -11.14 -9.53 -7.09
CA PRO A 420 -10.05 -9.85 -6.18
C PRO A 420 -8.87 -8.88 -6.29
N HIS A 421 -8.23 -8.61 -5.16
CA HIS A 421 -7.12 -7.66 -4.97
C HIS A 421 -7.48 -6.17 -5.04
N ASP A 422 -8.76 -5.83 -5.17
CA ASP A 422 -9.20 -4.46 -4.96
C ASP A 422 -9.03 -4.02 -3.50
N VAL A 423 -8.76 -2.73 -3.31
CA VAL A 423 -8.79 -2.07 -2.01
C VAL A 423 -9.89 -1.02 -2.08
N VAL A 424 -10.90 -1.17 -1.22
CA VAL A 424 -12.06 -0.29 -1.15
C VAL A 424 -11.93 0.61 0.05
N ILE A 425 -12.20 1.90 -0.12
CA ILE A 425 -12.30 2.84 0.99
C ILE A 425 -13.60 3.65 0.92
N SER A 426 -14.38 3.62 1.99
CA SER A 426 -15.45 4.60 2.20
C SER A 426 -14.88 5.89 2.75
N LEU A 427 -15.24 7.02 2.14
CA LEU A 427 -14.79 8.36 2.52
C LEU A 427 -16.00 9.26 2.78
N GLY A 428 -16.06 9.83 3.97
CA GLY A 428 -17.05 10.86 4.32
C GLY A 428 -17.45 10.80 5.79
N ALA A 429 -18.09 11.87 6.25
CA ALA A 429 -18.54 12.01 7.64
C ALA A 429 -19.97 11.49 7.90
N GLY A 430 -20.77 11.28 6.84
CA GLY A 430 -22.15 10.79 6.92
C GLY A 430 -22.26 9.27 7.11
N ASP A 431 -23.34 8.70 6.58
CA ASP A 431 -23.71 7.28 6.69
C ASP A 431 -22.93 6.34 5.75
N VAL A 432 -22.01 6.88 4.94
CA VAL A 432 -21.15 6.11 4.03
C VAL A 432 -20.27 5.09 4.75
N THR A 433 -20.02 5.27 6.05
CA THR A 433 -19.27 4.33 6.91
C THR A 433 -19.86 2.91 6.93
N GLU A 434 -21.17 2.78 6.65
CA GLU A 434 -21.85 1.49 6.60
C GLU A 434 -21.62 0.75 5.27
N VAL A 435 -21.24 1.45 4.20
CA VAL A 435 -21.17 0.91 2.84
C VAL A 435 -20.23 -0.27 2.76
N CYS A 436 -19.03 -0.16 3.33
CA CYS A 436 -18.08 -1.28 3.37
C CYS A 436 -18.65 -2.51 4.06
N GLY A 437 -19.37 -2.34 5.18
CA GLY A 437 -20.06 -3.43 5.87
C GLY A 437 -21.18 -4.06 5.04
N GLN A 438 -21.94 -3.24 4.31
CA GLN A 438 -23.00 -3.68 3.40
C GLN A 438 -22.42 -4.46 2.20
N VAL A 439 -21.34 -3.98 1.58
CA VAL A 439 -20.68 -4.66 0.45
C VAL A 439 -20.10 -6.02 0.88
N LEU A 440 -19.52 -6.12 2.08
CA LEU A 440 -19.02 -7.39 2.62
C LEU A 440 -20.08 -8.49 2.69
N GLN A 441 -21.36 -8.14 2.81
CA GLN A 441 -22.46 -9.10 2.85
C GLN A 441 -22.90 -9.59 1.45
N ARG A 442 -22.40 -8.98 0.36
CA ARG A 442 -22.78 -9.30 -1.03
C ARG A 442 -21.78 -10.22 -1.72
N GLU A 443 -22.19 -10.93 -2.76
CA GLU A 443 -21.27 -11.77 -3.54
C GLU A 443 -20.36 -10.93 -4.44
N ILE A 444 -19.10 -11.35 -4.56
CA ILE A 444 -18.11 -10.77 -5.47
C ILE A 444 -17.70 -11.88 -6.43
N SER A 445 -17.93 -11.70 -7.72
CA SER A 445 -17.65 -12.73 -8.73
C SER A 445 -16.16 -13.10 -8.77
N PRO A 446 -15.81 -14.40 -8.92
CA PRO A 446 -14.44 -14.81 -9.11
C PRO A 446 -13.91 -14.31 -10.45
N PHE A 447 -12.60 -14.09 -10.52
CA PHE A 447 -11.91 -13.56 -11.67
C PHE A 447 -11.49 -14.71 -12.62
N ARG A 448 -11.77 -14.59 -13.93
CA ARG A 448 -11.52 -15.66 -14.90
C ARG A 448 -10.12 -15.55 -15.49
N LEU A 449 -9.25 -16.51 -15.20
CA LEU A 449 -7.89 -16.56 -15.72
C LEU A 449 -7.76 -17.58 -16.85
N ALA A 450 -7.20 -17.15 -17.98
CA ALA A 450 -6.72 -18.07 -19.01
C ALA A 450 -5.26 -18.44 -18.72
N VAL A 451 -4.94 -19.72 -18.57
CA VAL A 451 -3.55 -20.18 -18.46
C VAL A 451 -3.16 -20.85 -19.78
N CYS A 452 -2.23 -20.23 -20.49
CA CYS A 452 -1.64 -20.77 -21.70
C CYS A 452 -0.38 -21.55 -21.32
N GLN A 453 -0.28 -22.81 -21.74
CA GLN A 453 0.82 -23.71 -21.36
C GLN A 453 1.26 -24.64 -22.51
N GLY A 454 2.40 -25.31 -22.34
CA GLY A 454 2.95 -26.26 -23.31
C GLY A 454 3.88 -25.56 -24.31
N GLY A 455 3.56 -25.66 -25.60
CA GLY A 455 4.32 -25.06 -26.70
C GLY A 455 4.96 -26.08 -27.63
N LYS A 456 5.57 -25.58 -28.72
CA LYS A 456 6.25 -26.41 -29.73
C LYS A 456 7.71 -26.70 -29.42
N SER A 457 8.27 -26.00 -28.43
CA SER A 457 9.68 -26.06 -28.08
C SER A 457 10.03 -27.37 -27.37
N ALA A 458 11.33 -27.64 -27.23
CA ALA A 458 11.83 -28.73 -26.39
C ALA A 458 11.40 -28.56 -24.91
N GLU A 459 11.06 -27.34 -24.50
CA GLU A 459 10.71 -26.96 -23.12
C GLU A 459 9.22 -27.17 -22.79
N HIS A 460 8.45 -27.82 -23.68
CA HIS A 460 7.03 -28.15 -23.50
C HIS A 460 6.71 -28.71 -22.11
N GLU A 461 7.47 -29.70 -21.64
CA GLU A 461 7.23 -30.34 -20.33
C GLU A 461 7.49 -29.40 -19.15
N ILE A 462 8.46 -28.50 -19.29
CA ILE A 462 8.78 -27.48 -18.28
C ILE A 462 7.61 -26.49 -18.19
N SER A 463 7.07 -26.04 -19.33
CA SER A 463 5.89 -25.18 -19.39
C SER A 463 4.68 -25.79 -18.66
N LEU A 464 4.40 -27.08 -18.90
CA LEU A 464 3.32 -27.80 -18.23
C LEU A 464 3.54 -27.91 -16.71
N ARG A 465 4.79 -28.20 -16.28
CA ARG A 465 5.15 -28.30 -14.87
C ARG A 465 5.07 -26.94 -14.16
N SER A 466 5.61 -25.88 -14.76
CA SER A 466 5.51 -24.50 -14.25
C SER A 466 4.03 -24.10 -14.06
N SER A 467 3.19 -24.35 -15.07
CA SER A 467 1.75 -24.08 -15.00
C SER A 467 1.06 -24.86 -13.89
N MET A 468 1.37 -26.15 -13.73
CA MET A 468 0.80 -26.96 -12.65
C MET A 468 1.14 -26.39 -11.27
N VAL A 469 2.39 -25.96 -11.06
CA VAL A 469 2.84 -25.40 -9.78
C VAL A 469 2.14 -24.07 -9.51
N MET A 470 2.18 -23.13 -10.45
CA MET A 470 1.55 -21.83 -10.28
C MET A 470 0.04 -21.94 -10.02
N ARG A 471 -0.66 -22.84 -10.71
CA ARG A 471 -2.10 -23.06 -10.50
C ARG A 471 -2.45 -23.65 -9.15
N LYS A 472 -1.57 -24.44 -8.54
CA LYS A 472 -1.80 -24.97 -7.18
C LYS A 472 -1.77 -23.86 -6.12
N GLU A 473 -1.05 -22.79 -6.40
CA GLU A 473 -0.93 -21.63 -5.51
C GLU A 473 -2.04 -20.59 -5.74
N MET A 474 -2.79 -20.69 -6.84
CA MET A 474 -3.94 -19.81 -7.11
C MET A 474 -5.09 -20.12 -6.16
N ASN A 475 -5.59 -19.10 -5.46
CA ASN A 475 -6.74 -19.27 -4.59
C ASN A 475 -8.03 -19.50 -5.40
N PRO A 476 -8.73 -20.65 -5.24
CA PRO A 476 -9.95 -20.95 -5.98
C PRO A 476 -11.13 -20.03 -5.63
N ASP A 477 -11.10 -19.35 -4.48
CA ASP A 477 -12.11 -18.34 -4.13
C ASP A 477 -11.92 -17.05 -4.92
N TYR A 478 -10.72 -16.81 -5.45
CA TYR A 478 -10.37 -15.61 -6.21
C TYR A 478 -10.46 -15.88 -7.70
N TYR A 479 -10.04 -17.07 -8.14
CA TYR A 479 -9.79 -17.36 -9.54
C TYR A 479 -10.55 -18.55 -10.06
N THR A 480 -11.20 -18.38 -11.21
CA THR A 480 -11.66 -19.48 -12.07
C THR A 480 -10.68 -19.65 -13.21
N VAL A 481 -9.99 -20.79 -13.27
CA VAL A 481 -8.91 -21.02 -14.26
C VAL A 481 -9.41 -21.84 -15.46
N GLN A 482 -9.18 -21.34 -16.66
CA GLN A 482 -9.38 -22.05 -17.92
C GLN A 482 -8.04 -22.38 -18.58
N LEU A 483 -7.82 -23.64 -18.93
CA LEU A 483 -6.57 -24.12 -19.50
C LEU A 483 -6.58 -24.09 -21.04
N PHE A 484 -5.53 -23.51 -21.60
CA PHE A 484 -5.24 -23.51 -23.02
C PHE A 484 -3.87 -24.18 -23.23
N THR A 485 -3.85 -25.38 -23.81
CA THR A 485 -2.61 -26.15 -23.98
C THR A 485 -2.22 -26.20 -25.45
N ILE A 486 -1.03 -25.73 -25.77
CA ILE A 486 -0.44 -25.83 -27.12
C ILE A 486 0.40 -27.10 -27.20
N THR A 487 0.07 -28.01 -28.13
CA THR A 487 0.81 -29.27 -28.32
C THR A 487 2.16 -29.04 -29.01
N LYS A 488 3.01 -30.07 -29.08
CA LYS A 488 4.30 -30.01 -29.80
C LYS A 488 4.12 -29.74 -31.30
N GLU A 489 3.00 -30.12 -31.86
CA GLU A 489 2.60 -29.84 -33.25
C GLU A 489 2.08 -28.41 -33.44
N GLY A 490 1.85 -27.67 -32.34
CA GLY A 490 1.33 -26.30 -32.38
C GLY A 490 -0.20 -26.22 -32.38
N LYS A 491 -0.89 -27.31 -32.09
CA LYS A 491 -2.36 -27.35 -32.01
C LYS A 491 -2.82 -26.84 -30.65
N TRP A 492 -3.88 -26.04 -30.64
CA TRP A 492 -4.49 -25.56 -29.40
C TRP A 492 -5.51 -26.57 -28.90
N THR A 493 -5.45 -26.87 -27.61
CA THR A 493 -6.40 -27.76 -26.95
C THR A 493 -6.98 -27.10 -25.70
N MET A 494 -8.26 -27.37 -25.46
CA MET A 494 -8.99 -26.98 -24.27
C MET A 494 -9.72 -28.22 -23.74
N GLU A 495 -9.58 -28.52 -22.45
CA GLU A 495 -10.16 -29.73 -21.84
C GLU A 495 -9.77 -31.02 -22.59
N GLY A 496 -8.54 -31.06 -23.14
CA GLY A 496 -8.01 -32.20 -23.89
C GLY A 496 -8.56 -32.35 -25.31
N ARG A 497 -9.38 -31.40 -25.81
CA ARG A 497 -9.92 -31.42 -27.18
C ARG A 497 -9.25 -30.36 -28.03
N GLU A 498 -8.88 -30.73 -29.25
CA GLU A 498 -8.36 -29.77 -30.24
C GLU A 498 -9.42 -28.73 -30.59
N LYS A 499 -8.98 -27.48 -30.74
CA LYS A 499 -9.82 -26.32 -31.01
C LYS A 499 -9.31 -25.56 -32.23
N SER A 500 -10.24 -25.04 -33.02
CA SER A 500 -9.91 -24.06 -34.05
C SER A 500 -9.41 -22.76 -33.40
N LEU A 501 -8.61 -21.99 -34.13
CA LEU A 501 -8.13 -20.70 -33.62
C LEU A 501 -9.29 -19.74 -33.28
N SER A 502 -10.38 -19.78 -34.04
CA SER A 502 -11.57 -18.98 -33.75
C SER A 502 -12.21 -19.33 -32.39
N GLU A 503 -12.33 -20.62 -32.07
CA GLU A 503 -12.84 -21.06 -30.76
C GLU A 503 -11.91 -20.63 -29.62
N VAL A 504 -10.59 -20.71 -29.83
CA VAL A 504 -9.58 -20.27 -28.85
C VAL A 504 -9.70 -18.78 -28.59
N VAL A 505 -9.77 -17.95 -29.63
CA VAL A 505 -9.91 -16.49 -29.50
C VAL A 505 -11.18 -16.13 -28.73
N GLN A 506 -12.31 -16.74 -29.08
CA GLN A 506 -13.58 -16.49 -28.39
C GLN A 506 -13.50 -16.85 -26.90
N ALA A 507 -12.87 -17.98 -26.57
CA ALA A 507 -12.71 -18.40 -25.18
C ALA A 507 -11.71 -17.54 -24.40
N LEU A 508 -10.62 -17.10 -25.03
CA LEU A 508 -9.66 -16.17 -24.42
C LEU A 508 -10.32 -14.81 -24.12
N GLN A 509 -11.17 -14.30 -25.03
CA GLN A 509 -11.92 -13.05 -24.83
C GLN A 509 -12.98 -13.13 -23.72
N ALA A 510 -13.40 -14.34 -23.35
CA ALA A 510 -14.28 -14.56 -22.20
C ALA A 510 -13.53 -14.63 -20.86
N CYS A 511 -12.19 -14.54 -20.87
CA CYS A 511 -11.35 -14.47 -19.68
C CYS A 511 -10.93 -13.03 -19.40
N ASP A 512 -10.67 -12.72 -18.13
CA ASP A 512 -10.32 -11.38 -17.69
C ASP A 512 -8.82 -11.08 -17.76
N LEU A 513 -7.97 -12.11 -17.73
CA LEU A 513 -6.51 -12.03 -17.82
C LEU A 513 -5.90 -13.34 -18.36
N VAL A 514 -4.85 -13.22 -19.17
CA VAL A 514 -4.08 -14.36 -19.69
C VAL A 514 -2.73 -14.50 -18.97
N LEU A 515 -2.39 -15.72 -18.56
CA LEU A 515 -1.09 -16.08 -17.99
C LEU A 515 -0.34 -16.94 -19.03
N PRO A 516 0.61 -16.36 -19.77
CA PRO A 516 1.50 -17.13 -20.65
C PRO A 516 2.56 -17.86 -19.82
N ILE A 517 2.47 -19.19 -19.77
CA ILE A 517 3.46 -20.05 -19.13
C ILE A 517 4.01 -20.99 -20.21
N LEU A 518 4.75 -20.41 -21.16
CA LEU A 518 5.39 -21.11 -22.26
C LEU A 518 6.87 -20.72 -22.32
N HIS A 519 7.74 -21.71 -22.10
CA HIS A 519 9.19 -21.54 -22.13
C HIS A 519 9.77 -21.82 -23.53
N GLY A 520 10.83 -21.10 -23.87
CA GLY A 520 11.51 -21.18 -25.16
C GLY A 520 10.79 -20.47 -26.31
N PRO A 521 11.18 -20.81 -27.57
CA PRO A 521 10.64 -20.18 -28.76
C PRO A 521 9.10 -20.25 -28.85
N PHE A 522 8.50 -19.22 -29.45
CA PHE A 522 7.06 -18.94 -29.53
C PHE A 522 6.38 -18.56 -28.20
N GLY A 523 7.09 -18.64 -27.07
CA GLY A 523 6.59 -18.28 -25.74
C GLY A 523 7.32 -17.08 -25.14
N GLU A 524 8.64 -17.20 -24.97
CA GLU A 524 9.48 -16.18 -24.31
C GLU A 524 9.97 -15.09 -25.28
N ASP A 525 9.80 -15.30 -26.59
CA ASP A 525 10.27 -14.43 -27.67
C ASP A 525 9.28 -13.32 -28.07
N GLY A 526 8.12 -13.26 -27.40
CA GLY A 526 7.12 -12.22 -27.60
C GLY A 526 6.04 -12.57 -28.62
N MET A 527 6.11 -13.70 -29.34
CA MET A 527 5.10 -14.02 -30.36
C MET A 527 3.69 -14.15 -29.78
N LEU A 528 3.55 -14.83 -28.64
CA LEU A 528 2.26 -15.04 -28.01
C LEU A 528 1.72 -13.76 -27.36
N GLN A 529 2.61 -12.95 -26.80
CA GLN A 529 2.34 -11.65 -26.23
C GLN A 529 1.80 -10.70 -27.31
N GLY A 530 2.44 -10.66 -28.48
CA GLY A 530 1.97 -9.89 -29.64
C GLY A 530 0.61 -10.35 -30.16
N PHE A 531 0.33 -11.66 -30.10
CA PHE A 531 -1.00 -12.20 -30.40
C PHE A 531 -2.05 -11.69 -29.41
N PHE A 532 -1.76 -11.69 -28.10
CA PHE A 532 -2.68 -11.15 -27.09
C PHE A 532 -2.91 -9.64 -27.24
N GLU A 533 -1.86 -8.87 -27.54
CA GLU A 533 -2.00 -7.43 -27.78
C GLU A 533 -2.85 -7.13 -29.00
N THR A 534 -2.70 -7.90 -30.09
CA THR A 534 -3.53 -7.77 -31.29
C THR A 534 -5.02 -7.99 -30.97
N LEU A 535 -5.33 -8.84 -30.00
CA LEU A 535 -6.68 -9.12 -29.53
C LEU A 535 -7.18 -8.16 -28.44
N GLY A 536 -6.34 -7.24 -27.96
CA GLY A 536 -6.64 -6.37 -26.82
C GLY A 536 -6.78 -7.13 -25.49
N LEU A 537 -6.20 -8.32 -25.39
CA LEU A 537 -6.27 -9.15 -24.20
C LEU A 537 -5.21 -8.73 -23.18
N PRO A 538 -5.58 -8.51 -21.91
CA PRO A 538 -4.60 -8.32 -20.86
C PRO A 538 -3.88 -9.63 -20.54
N TYR A 539 -2.58 -9.55 -20.28
CA TYR A 539 -1.78 -10.72 -19.90
C TYR A 539 -0.73 -10.40 -18.83
N VAL A 540 -0.14 -11.44 -18.24
CA VAL A 540 0.95 -11.36 -17.26
C VAL A 540 2.32 -11.34 -17.94
N GLY A 541 3.26 -10.58 -17.39
CA GLY A 541 4.66 -10.53 -17.80
C GLY A 541 5.01 -9.49 -18.85
N ALA A 542 6.24 -9.54 -19.33
CA ALA A 542 6.82 -8.52 -20.20
C ALA A 542 6.07 -8.39 -21.53
N ASP A 543 6.14 -7.21 -22.16
CA ASP A 543 5.52 -7.00 -23.46
C ASP A 543 6.26 -7.73 -24.60
N TYR A 544 5.67 -7.80 -25.80
CA TYR A 544 6.27 -8.53 -26.91
C TYR A 544 7.65 -7.99 -27.33
N ARG A 545 7.90 -6.68 -27.18
CA ARG A 545 9.16 -6.04 -27.57
C ARG A 545 10.24 -6.39 -26.57
N SER A 546 9.92 -6.29 -25.29
CA SER A 546 10.84 -6.65 -24.21
C SER A 546 11.17 -8.14 -24.23
N CYS A 547 10.19 -8.99 -24.52
CA CYS A 547 10.41 -10.41 -24.74
C CYS A 547 11.38 -10.65 -25.91
N ALA A 548 11.12 -10.05 -27.09
CA ALA A 548 11.96 -10.21 -28.27
C ALA A 548 13.40 -9.72 -28.06
N VAL A 549 13.57 -8.57 -27.39
CA VAL A 549 14.89 -8.01 -27.06
C VAL A 549 15.61 -8.91 -26.06
N SER A 550 14.94 -9.34 -25.00
CA SER A 550 15.54 -10.18 -23.95
C SER A 550 16.01 -11.53 -24.49
N MET A 551 15.26 -12.11 -25.43
CA MET A 551 15.63 -13.36 -26.09
C MET A 551 16.73 -13.20 -27.14
N ASP A 552 17.02 -11.98 -27.62
CA ASP A 552 18.18 -11.70 -28.46
C ASP A 552 19.39 -11.27 -27.61
N LYS A 553 20.32 -12.21 -27.42
CA LYS A 553 21.54 -11.98 -26.61
C LYS A 553 22.40 -10.82 -27.11
N ALA A 554 22.48 -10.61 -28.42
CA ALA A 554 23.31 -9.55 -28.98
C ALA A 554 22.67 -8.19 -28.69
N TRP A 555 21.37 -8.04 -28.96
CA TRP A 555 20.65 -6.79 -28.67
C TRP A 555 20.62 -6.47 -27.19
N THR A 556 20.35 -7.46 -26.32
CA THR A 556 20.38 -7.28 -24.87
C THR A 556 21.74 -6.75 -24.41
N LYS A 557 22.85 -7.35 -24.87
CA LYS A 557 24.20 -6.90 -24.51
C LYS A 557 24.52 -5.50 -25.06
N HIS A 558 24.13 -5.19 -26.30
CA HIS A 558 24.31 -3.84 -26.85
C HIS A 558 23.57 -2.77 -26.05
N LEU A 559 22.32 -3.03 -25.64
CA LEU A 559 21.55 -2.12 -24.81
C LEU A 559 22.17 -1.96 -23.42
N ALA A 560 22.54 -3.08 -22.77
CA ALA A 560 23.20 -3.05 -21.46
C ALA A 560 24.49 -2.21 -21.49
N ALA A 561 25.35 -2.42 -22.49
CA ALA A 561 26.59 -1.65 -22.65
C ALA A 561 26.32 -0.16 -22.87
N ARG A 562 25.28 0.21 -23.62
CA ARG A 562 24.85 1.61 -23.83
C ARG A 562 24.49 2.31 -22.52
N HIS A 563 24.00 1.55 -21.54
CA HIS A 563 23.67 2.01 -20.19
C HIS A 563 24.81 1.84 -19.18
N GLY A 564 26.03 1.53 -19.64
CA GLY A 564 27.21 1.41 -18.78
C GLY A 564 27.26 0.14 -17.94
N VAL A 565 26.51 -0.89 -18.33
CA VAL A 565 26.58 -2.22 -17.72
C VAL A 565 27.69 -3.02 -18.38
N GLU A 566 28.54 -3.65 -17.56
CA GLU A 566 29.63 -4.49 -18.06
C GLU A 566 29.05 -5.74 -18.73
N ILE A 567 29.58 -6.07 -19.91
CA ILE A 567 29.21 -7.25 -20.69
C ILE A 567 30.47 -8.03 -21.03
N ALA A 568 30.35 -9.34 -21.18
CA ALA A 568 31.42 -10.10 -21.79
C ALA A 568 31.64 -9.63 -23.23
N ARG A 569 32.90 -9.54 -23.65
CA ARG A 569 33.22 -9.23 -25.04
C ARG A 569 32.65 -10.29 -25.96
N PHE A 570 32.02 -9.86 -27.05
CA PHE A 570 31.40 -10.76 -28.01
C PHE A 570 31.51 -10.24 -29.45
N ILE A 571 31.33 -11.16 -30.39
CA ILE A 571 30.97 -10.85 -31.78
C ILE A 571 29.77 -11.69 -32.18
N ASP A 572 28.96 -11.20 -33.10
CA ASP A 572 27.83 -11.92 -33.66
C ASP A 572 27.82 -11.91 -35.18
N PHE A 573 27.29 -12.97 -35.79
CA PHE A 573 27.24 -13.14 -37.23
C PHE A 573 26.03 -13.99 -37.65
N SER A 574 25.62 -13.87 -38.90
CA SER A 574 24.51 -14.61 -39.48
C SER A 574 24.96 -15.92 -40.14
N MET A 575 24.02 -16.84 -40.29
CA MET A 575 24.16 -18.05 -41.11
C MET A 575 24.55 -17.72 -42.54
N HIS A 576 24.08 -16.60 -43.10
CA HIS A 576 24.49 -16.16 -44.43
C HIS A 576 26.00 -15.86 -44.48
N GLN A 577 26.53 -15.11 -43.49
CA GLN A 577 27.97 -14.82 -43.42
C GLN A 577 28.79 -16.10 -43.22
N TRP A 578 28.28 -17.03 -42.41
CA TRP A 578 28.89 -18.35 -42.22
C TRP A 578 28.98 -19.14 -43.52
N LEU A 579 27.86 -19.32 -44.23
CA LEU A 579 27.80 -20.11 -45.46
C LEU A 579 28.58 -19.48 -46.62
N GLN A 580 28.69 -18.15 -46.67
CA GLN A 580 29.43 -17.45 -47.73
C GLN A 580 30.94 -17.57 -47.57
N ASN A 581 31.47 -17.44 -46.34
CA ASN A 581 32.92 -17.49 -46.12
C ASN A 581 33.25 -17.95 -44.69
N PRO A 582 33.16 -19.26 -44.39
CA PRO A 582 33.46 -19.80 -43.06
C PRO A 582 34.89 -19.46 -42.60
N ALA A 583 35.86 -19.52 -43.53
CA ALA A 583 37.27 -19.23 -43.24
C ALA A 583 37.49 -17.80 -42.72
N LYS A 584 36.79 -16.81 -43.30
CA LYS A 584 36.87 -15.42 -42.83
C LYS A 584 36.25 -15.27 -41.43
N VAL A 585 35.13 -15.93 -41.17
CA VAL A 585 34.46 -15.90 -39.85
C VAL A 585 35.37 -16.54 -38.80
N LEU A 586 35.92 -17.72 -39.08
CA LEU A 586 36.90 -18.39 -38.21
C LEU A 586 38.13 -17.52 -37.95
N GLN A 587 38.73 -16.93 -38.98
CA GLN A 587 39.86 -16.02 -38.82
C GLN A 587 39.50 -14.82 -37.91
N THR A 588 38.28 -14.29 -38.02
CA THR A 588 37.81 -13.18 -37.18
C THR A 588 37.67 -13.63 -35.73
N ILE A 589 37.09 -14.81 -35.48
CA ILE A 589 36.97 -15.39 -34.14
C ILE A 589 38.35 -15.61 -33.51
N LEU A 590 39.25 -16.31 -34.21
CA LEU A 590 40.57 -16.69 -33.70
C LEU A 590 41.52 -15.50 -33.51
N SER A 591 41.32 -14.40 -34.25
CA SER A 591 42.11 -13.18 -34.05
C SER A 591 41.61 -12.33 -32.87
N GLN A 592 40.38 -12.54 -32.41
CA GLN A 592 39.79 -11.75 -31.34
C GLN A 592 39.73 -12.51 -30.01
N PHE A 593 39.51 -13.83 -29.99
CA PHE A 593 39.25 -14.57 -28.76
C PHE A 593 40.37 -15.54 -28.39
N THR A 594 40.60 -15.68 -27.09
CA THR A 594 41.49 -16.71 -26.51
C THR A 594 40.65 -17.86 -25.97
N PHE A 595 41.13 -19.09 -26.12
CA PHE A 595 40.45 -20.25 -25.57
C PHE A 595 40.55 -20.30 -24.03
N PRO A 596 39.51 -20.82 -23.35
CA PRO A 596 38.22 -21.22 -23.90
C PRO A 596 37.26 -20.04 -24.11
N PHE A 597 36.34 -20.17 -25.05
CA PHE A 597 35.23 -19.23 -25.28
C PHE A 597 33.93 -19.97 -25.59
N TYR A 598 32.80 -19.26 -25.62
CA TYR A 598 31.49 -19.85 -25.88
C TYR A 598 30.98 -19.49 -27.27
N VAL A 599 30.39 -20.47 -27.95
CA VAL A 599 29.61 -20.29 -29.19
C VAL A 599 28.14 -20.57 -28.85
N LYS A 600 27.25 -19.62 -29.11
CA LYS A 600 25.83 -19.70 -28.73
C LYS A 600 24.90 -19.33 -29.88
N ALA A 601 23.71 -19.94 -29.92
CA ALA A 601 22.58 -19.39 -30.66
C ALA A 601 22.12 -18.05 -30.04
N VAL A 602 21.73 -17.09 -30.88
CA VAL A 602 21.34 -15.75 -30.40
C VAL A 602 19.98 -15.79 -29.73
N HIS A 603 18.99 -16.45 -30.33
CA HIS A 603 17.56 -16.36 -29.98
C HIS A 603 17.02 -17.51 -29.11
N LEU A 604 17.88 -18.40 -28.59
CA LEU A 604 17.47 -19.56 -27.80
C LEU A 604 17.85 -19.44 -26.31
N GLY A 605 17.15 -20.12 -25.41
CA GLY A 605 17.48 -20.12 -23.98
C GLY A 605 18.86 -20.72 -23.63
N SER A 606 19.32 -20.48 -22.40
CA SER A 606 20.68 -20.70 -21.84
C SER A 606 21.25 -22.11 -21.89
N THR A 607 20.50 -23.10 -22.37
CA THR A 607 20.93 -24.51 -22.33
C THR A 607 20.86 -25.18 -23.70
N PHE A 608 20.15 -24.59 -24.66
CA PHE A 608 19.99 -25.16 -25.99
C PHE A 608 20.85 -24.38 -26.99
N GLY A 609 21.84 -25.05 -27.58
CA GLY A 609 22.76 -24.44 -28.53
C GLY A 609 23.84 -23.56 -27.91
N VAL A 610 24.40 -23.97 -26.76
CA VAL A 610 25.59 -23.35 -26.13
C VAL A 610 26.73 -24.36 -26.13
N HIS A 611 27.88 -23.98 -26.69
CA HIS A 611 29.07 -24.82 -26.75
C HIS A 611 30.27 -24.08 -26.17
N ARG A 612 30.91 -24.66 -25.15
CA ARG A 612 32.21 -24.21 -24.65
C ARG A 612 33.32 -24.80 -25.51
N VAL A 613 34.00 -23.94 -26.25
CA VAL A 613 35.04 -24.32 -27.22
C VAL A 613 36.41 -24.16 -26.58
N LYS A 614 37.20 -25.23 -26.57
CA LYS A 614 38.50 -25.30 -25.86
C LYS A 614 39.71 -25.19 -26.79
N ASN A 615 39.51 -25.41 -28.09
CA ASN A 615 40.56 -25.36 -29.10
C ASN A 615 39.96 -25.05 -30.48
N GLU A 616 40.83 -24.75 -31.45
CA GLU A 616 40.43 -24.34 -32.80
C GLU A 616 39.63 -25.39 -33.56
N GLN A 617 39.91 -26.68 -33.34
CA GLN A 617 39.26 -27.79 -34.06
C GLN A 617 37.77 -27.92 -33.69
N GLU A 618 37.38 -27.45 -32.51
CA GLU A 618 36.01 -27.51 -32.01
C GLU A 618 35.12 -26.36 -32.55
N VAL A 619 35.70 -25.26 -33.05
CA VAL A 619 34.94 -24.04 -33.41
C VAL A 619 33.93 -24.30 -34.53
N GLN A 620 34.38 -24.90 -35.63
CA GLN A 620 33.55 -25.21 -36.80
C GLN A 620 32.39 -26.14 -36.40
N ALA A 621 32.70 -27.21 -35.66
CA ALA A 621 31.72 -28.19 -35.21
C ALA A 621 30.67 -27.55 -34.28
N ALA A 622 31.09 -26.66 -33.38
CA ALA A 622 30.17 -25.92 -32.52
C ALA A 622 29.20 -25.05 -33.32
N ILE A 623 29.68 -24.30 -34.33
CA ILE A 623 28.83 -23.45 -35.18
C ILE A 623 27.89 -24.30 -36.03
N ASP A 624 28.39 -25.37 -36.64
CA ASP A 624 27.57 -26.24 -37.50
C ASP A 624 26.46 -26.94 -36.71
N ASN A 625 26.71 -27.31 -35.45
CA ASN A 625 25.70 -27.88 -34.56
C ASN A 625 24.56 -26.89 -34.27
N ILE A 626 24.87 -25.63 -33.99
CA ILE A 626 23.84 -24.62 -33.68
C ILE A 626 23.20 -24.02 -34.93
N SER A 627 23.81 -24.17 -36.11
CA SER A 627 23.28 -23.66 -37.38
C SER A 627 21.95 -24.29 -37.82
N ARG A 628 21.58 -25.42 -37.21
CA ARG A 628 20.28 -26.07 -37.41
C ARG A 628 19.18 -25.49 -36.52
N LEU A 629 19.56 -24.69 -35.53
CA LEU A 629 18.69 -24.22 -34.46
C LEU A 629 18.41 -22.71 -34.55
N ASP A 630 19.32 -21.95 -35.16
CA ASP A 630 19.21 -20.50 -35.29
C ASP A 630 19.90 -20.01 -36.59
N TYR A 631 19.54 -18.80 -37.03
CA TYR A 631 20.14 -18.13 -38.19
C TYR A 631 21.12 -17.01 -37.80
N ARG A 632 21.25 -16.67 -36.50
CA ARG A 632 22.33 -15.85 -35.96
C ARG A 632 23.05 -16.55 -34.83
N PHE A 633 24.34 -16.28 -34.71
CA PHE A 633 25.23 -16.88 -33.73
C PHE A 633 26.06 -15.81 -33.04
N ILE A 634 26.42 -16.06 -31.79
CA ILE A 634 27.27 -15.19 -30.99
C ILE A 634 28.47 -15.99 -30.46
N VAL A 635 29.64 -15.37 -30.50
CA VAL A 635 30.87 -15.86 -29.87
C VAL A 635 31.22 -14.90 -28.74
N GLU A 636 31.39 -15.43 -27.55
CA GLU A 636 31.56 -14.67 -26.31
C GLU A 636 32.72 -15.22 -25.50
N GLU A 637 33.53 -14.33 -24.92
CA GLU A 637 34.62 -14.77 -24.04
C GLU A 637 34.11 -15.46 -22.77
N GLU A 638 34.91 -16.37 -22.21
CA GLU A 638 34.57 -16.96 -20.91
C GLU A 638 34.73 -15.93 -19.80
N VAL A 639 33.66 -15.72 -19.04
CA VAL A 639 33.68 -14.90 -17.82
C VAL A 639 33.89 -15.83 -16.62
N VAL A 640 35.04 -15.68 -15.95
CA VAL A 640 35.32 -16.41 -14.70
C VAL A 640 34.76 -15.62 -13.53
N GLY A 641 33.75 -16.18 -12.86
CA GLY A 641 33.08 -15.55 -11.73
C GLY A 641 31.97 -16.43 -11.16
N ARG A 642 31.26 -15.91 -10.16
CA ARG A 642 30.11 -16.56 -9.53
C ARG A 642 28.85 -16.24 -10.32
N GLU A 643 28.00 -17.23 -10.61
CA GLU A 643 26.74 -17.03 -11.33
C GLU A 643 25.63 -16.68 -10.33
N LEU A 644 25.08 -15.47 -10.46
CA LEU A 644 24.14 -14.86 -9.53
C LEU A 644 22.90 -14.37 -10.29
N GLU A 645 21.71 -14.69 -9.78
CA GLU A 645 20.43 -14.37 -10.44
C GLU A 645 19.58 -13.46 -9.56
N PHE A 646 19.05 -12.37 -10.13
CA PHE A 646 18.11 -11.47 -9.50
C PHE A 646 16.68 -11.73 -9.99
N GLY A 647 15.71 -11.74 -9.07
CA GLY A 647 14.29 -11.83 -9.37
C GLY A 647 13.62 -10.45 -9.39
N PHE A 648 12.71 -10.25 -10.35
CA PHE A 648 11.91 -9.03 -10.51
C PHE A 648 10.42 -9.35 -10.48
N ILE A 649 9.63 -8.51 -9.79
CA ILE A 649 8.15 -8.50 -9.81
C ILE A 649 7.65 -7.05 -9.84
N GLY A 650 6.71 -6.73 -10.75
CA GLY A 650 6.04 -5.42 -10.84
C GLY A 650 6.26 -4.72 -12.18
N ASN A 651 5.49 -3.67 -12.45
CA ASN A 651 5.63 -2.85 -13.66
C ASN A 651 6.34 -1.51 -13.36
N PHE A 652 5.77 -0.71 -12.45
CA PHE A 652 6.27 0.65 -12.16
C PHE A 652 6.94 0.73 -10.80
N ASP A 653 6.38 0.04 -9.80
CA ASP A 653 7.01 -0.17 -8.50
C ASP A 653 7.56 -1.60 -8.49
N VAL A 654 8.82 -1.72 -8.90
CA VAL A 654 9.46 -3.02 -9.18
C VAL A 654 10.18 -3.50 -7.93
N ALA A 655 9.72 -4.63 -7.39
CA ALA A 655 10.44 -5.35 -6.36
C ALA A 655 11.64 -6.07 -7.00
N VAL A 656 12.83 -5.85 -6.43
CA VAL A 656 14.09 -6.52 -6.81
C VAL A 656 14.58 -7.32 -5.61
N SER A 657 14.86 -8.61 -5.83
CA SER A 657 15.35 -9.49 -4.78
C SER A 657 16.85 -9.29 -4.46
N ASP A 658 17.33 -9.95 -3.40
CA ASP A 658 18.74 -10.36 -3.34
C ASP A 658 19.04 -11.48 -4.33
N PRO A 659 20.32 -11.59 -4.76
CA PRO A 659 20.68 -12.62 -5.72
C PRO A 659 20.73 -13.99 -5.03
N ALA A 660 20.31 -15.01 -5.77
CA ALA A 660 20.65 -16.39 -5.46
C ALA A 660 21.86 -16.83 -6.29
N GLU A 661 22.70 -17.70 -5.72
CA GLU A 661 23.85 -18.27 -6.44
C GLU A 661 23.48 -19.62 -7.01
N VAL A 662 23.86 -19.82 -8.28
CA VAL A 662 23.75 -21.09 -8.97
C VAL A 662 25.07 -21.83 -8.81
N THR A 663 25.08 -22.94 -8.08
CA THR A 663 26.29 -23.78 -7.96
C THR A 663 26.29 -24.84 -9.05
N LEU A 664 27.16 -24.66 -10.03
CA LEU A 664 27.44 -25.65 -11.06
C LEU A 664 28.44 -26.67 -10.50
N SER A 665 28.06 -27.94 -10.33
CA SER A 665 29.07 -29.01 -10.25
C SER A 665 29.54 -29.35 -11.68
N GLU A 666 30.82 -29.71 -11.83
CA GLU A 666 31.51 -29.89 -13.13
C GLU A 666 30.83 -30.86 -14.12
N GLU A 667 29.85 -31.67 -13.70
CA GLU A 667 29.07 -32.62 -14.52
C GLU A 667 27.71 -32.08 -15.06
N ILE A 668 27.26 -30.85 -14.73
CA ILE A 668 25.89 -30.35 -15.01
C ILE A 668 25.80 -29.42 -16.24
N HIS A 669 26.56 -29.68 -17.30
CA HIS A 669 26.52 -28.82 -18.51
C HIS A 669 25.43 -29.19 -19.54
N THR A 670 24.61 -30.23 -19.31
CA THR A 670 23.59 -30.70 -20.28
C THR A 670 22.16 -30.34 -19.88
N TYR A 671 21.29 -30.12 -20.88
CA TYR A 671 19.85 -29.82 -20.73
C TYR A 671 19.11 -30.78 -19.80
N GLU A 672 19.39 -32.08 -19.92
CA GLU A 672 18.79 -33.13 -19.10
C GLU A 672 19.16 -33.02 -17.61
N ASN A 673 20.34 -32.46 -17.29
CA ASN A 673 20.83 -32.31 -15.92
C ASN A 673 20.37 -30.99 -15.26
N LYS A 674 20.30 -29.90 -16.04
CA LYS A 674 19.80 -28.57 -15.60
C LYS A 674 18.35 -28.60 -15.09
N TYR A 675 17.53 -29.48 -15.67
CA TYR A 675 16.11 -29.63 -15.38
C TYR A 675 15.73 -31.06 -14.92
N SER A 676 16.71 -31.84 -14.47
CA SER A 676 16.47 -33.14 -13.85
C SER A 676 15.59 -33.01 -12.60
N ALA A 677 15.02 -34.13 -12.13
CA ALA A 677 14.23 -34.14 -10.89
C ALA A 677 15.01 -33.67 -9.64
N ALA A 678 16.34 -33.58 -9.72
CA ALA A 678 17.20 -33.08 -8.65
C ALA A 678 17.39 -31.55 -8.66
N GLY A 679 17.09 -30.86 -9.77
CA GLY A 679 17.32 -29.41 -9.91
C GLY A 679 18.79 -28.99 -9.89
N MET A 680 19.04 -27.69 -10.06
CA MET A 680 20.35 -27.11 -9.76
C MET A 680 20.46 -26.81 -8.26
N PRO A 681 21.57 -27.15 -7.58
CA PRO A 681 21.80 -26.66 -6.24
C PRO A 681 21.98 -25.14 -6.29
N SER A 682 21.00 -24.41 -5.74
CA SER A 682 21.06 -22.96 -5.59
C SER A 682 21.19 -22.59 -4.13
N HIS A 683 22.07 -21.65 -3.80
CA HIS A 683 22.15 -21.07 -2.47
C HIS A 683 21.28 -19.81 -2.39
N PRO A 684 20.16 -19.84 -1.65
CA PRO A 684 19.37 -18.64 -1.42
C PRO A 684 20.16 -17.66 -0.53
N LYS A 685 20.10 -16.36 -0.86
CA LYS A 685 20.70 -15.25 -0.09
C LYS A 685 22.21 -15.37 0.12
N VAL A 686 22.92 -14.98 -0.94
CA VAL A 686 24.37 -15.00 -0.99
C VAL A 686 24.97 -13.90 -0.12
N PRO A 687 25.86 -14.21 0.84
CA PRO A 687 26.53 -13.18 1.63
C PRO A 687 27.49 -12.39 0.73
N LEU A 688 27.16 -11.11 0.51
CA LEU A 688 27.96 -10.14 -0.24
C LEU A 688 28.19 -8.90 0.61
N PRO A 689 29.32 -8.18 0.43
CA PRO A 689 29.50 -6.87 1.04
C PRO A 689 28.34 -5.93 0.67
N PRO A 690 27.80 -5.13 1.61
CA PRO A 690 26.63 -4.28 1.36
C PRO A 690 26.80 -3.35 0.14
N GLU A 691 27.99 -2.80 -0.09
CA GLU A 691 28.25 -1.96 -1.25
C GLU A 691 28.20 -2.73 -2.58
N VAL A 692 28.68 -3.97 -2.61
CA VAL A 692 28.67 -4.83 -3.80
C VAL A 692 27.24 -5.26 -4.13
N LEU A 693 26.45 -5.59 -3.11
CA LEU A 693 25.05 -5.96 -3.24
C LEU A 693 24.20 -4.78 -3.74
N ALA A 694 24.35 -3.60 -3.12
CA ALA A 694 23.63 -2.40 -3.54
C ALA A 694 23.96 -2.01 -4.99
N ARG A 695 25.23 -2.13 -5.39
CA ARG A 695 25.66 -1.93 -6.78
C ARG A 695 25.04 -2.97 -7.72
N GLY A 696 25.02 -4.24 -7.33
CA GLY A 696 24.42 -5.34 -8.10
C GLY A 696 22.93 -5.11 -8.36
N ARG A 697 22.15 -4.82 -7.32
CA ARG A 697 20.71 -4.51 -7.44
C ARG A 697 20.47 -3.33 -8.39
N LYS A 698 21.27 -2.26 -8.28
CA LYS A 698 21.16 -1.08 -9.16
C LYS A 698 21.46 -1.42 -10.63
N ILE A 699 22.50 -2.22 -10.89
CA ILE A 699 22.86 -2.67 -12.24
C ILE A 699 21.74 -3.55 -12.80
N ALA A 700 21.24 -4.51 -12.02
CA ALA A 700 20.16 -5.40 -12.42
C ALA A 700 18.88 -4.62 -12.76
N GLN A 701 18.51 -3.64 -11.94
CA GLN A 701 17.39 -2.74 -12.21
C GLN A 701 17.62 -1.91 -13.49
N THR A 702 18.84 -1.41 -13.71
CA THR A 702 19.19 -0.67 -14.94
C THR A 702 18.99 -1.54 -16.19
N VAL A 703 19.37 -2.83 -16.14
CA VAL A 703 19.15 -3.77 -17.25
C VAL A 703 17.66 -4.01 -17.46
N TYR A 704 16.90 -4.28 -16.39
CA TYR A 704 15.45 -4.50 -16.44
C TYR A 704 14.72 -3.35 -17.13
N GLU A 705 15.04 -2.11 -16.74
CA GLU A 705 14.48 -0.88 -17.32
C GLU A 705 14.94 -0.67 -18.78
N ALA A 706 16.23 -0.93 -19.07
CA ALA A 706 16.80 -0.74 -20.41
C ALA A 706 16.16 -1.64 -21.48
N VAL A 707 15.81 -2.89 -21.12
CA VAL A 707 15.09 -3.80 -22.02
C VAL A 707 13.58 -3.58 -22.01
N GLY A 708 13.08 -2.69 -21.15
CA GLY A 708 11.65 -2.38 -20.98
C GLY A 708 10.83 -3.47 -20.30
N CYS A 709 11.47 -4.40 -19.57
CA CYS A 709 10.76 -5.51 -18.93
C CYS A 709 9.68 -5.01 -17.96
N THR A 710 8.60 -5.79 -17.83
CA THR A 710 7.47 -5.53 -16.92
C THR A 710 6.91 -6.83 -16.36
N GLY A 711 6.21 -6.76 -15.23
CA GLY A 711 5.51 -7.89 -14.63
C GLY A 711 6.44 -8.82 -13.86
N LEU A 712 7.21 -9.66 -14.55
CA LEU A 712 8.21 -10.54 -13.95
C LEU A 712 9.41 -10.71 -14.87
N ALA A 713 10.59 -10.85 -14.28
CA ALA A 713 11.80 -11.27 -15.01
C ALA A 713 12.80 -11.88 -14.04
N ARG A 714 13.80 -12.54 -14.62
CA ARG A 714 15.01 -12.97 -13.93
C ARG A 714 16.20 -12.47 -14.72
N ILE A 715 17.20 -11.89 -14.06
CA ILE A 715 18.40 -11.38 -14.71
C ILE A 715 19.63 -12.00 -14.08
N ASP A 716 20.46 -12.56 -14.94
CA ASP A 716 21.56 -13.43 -14.55
C ASP A 716 22.88 -12.69 -14.81
N PHE A 717 23.79 -12.75 -13.85
CA PHE A 717 25.07 -12.08 -13.88
C PHE A 717 26.20 -13.01 -13.48
N PHE A 718 27.41 -12.71 -13.97
CA PHE A 718 28.64 -13.18 -13.36
C PHE A 718 29.23 -12.11 -12.45
N LEU A 719 29.53 -12.47 -11.20
CA LEU A 719 30.28 -11.62 -10.28
C LEU A 719 31.76 -12.04 -10.29
N LYS A 720 32.62 -11.17 -10.81
CA LYS A 720 34.08 -11.33 -10.81
C LYS A 720 34.64 -11.14 -9.40
N ALA A 721 35.85 -11.67 -9.16
CA ALA A 721 36.54 -11.58 -7.87
C ALA A 721 36.84 -10.13 -7.42
N ASP A 722 36.92 -9.19 -8.37
CA ASP A 722 37.11 -7.76 -8.12
C ASP A 722 35.81 -7.01 -7.79
N GLY A 723 34.67 -7.71 -7.70
CA GLY A 723 33.36 -7.13 -7.44
C GLY A 723 32.64 -6.59 -8.68
N THR A 724 33.16 -6.82 -9.89
CA THR A 724 32.52 -6.41 -11.15
C THR A 724 31.38 -7.35 -11.53
N TRP A 725 30.20 -6.78 -11.77
CA TRP A 725 29.00 -7.47 -12.25
C TRP A 725 28.96 -7.45 -13.78
N VAL A 726 28.98 -8.62 -14.41
CA VAL A 726 28.92 -8.79 -15.87
C VAL A 726 27.60 -9.44 -16.27
N LEU A 727 26.83 -8.81 -17.15
CA LEU A 727 25.55 -9.33 -17.60
C LEU A 727 25.72 -10.63 -18.40
N ASN A 728 25.03 -11.69 -17.96
CA ASN A 728 24.94 -12.96 -18.68
C ASN A 728 23.71 -12.96 -19.59
N GLU A 729 22.50 -12.95 -19.00
CA GLU A 729 21.24 -13.03 -19.73
C GLU A 729 20.06 -12.39 -19.00
N VAL A 730 18.98 -12.13 -19.75
CA VAL A 730 17.70 -11.66 -19.24
C VAL A 730 16.64 -12.68 -19.63
N ASN A 731 15.92 -13.22 -18.64
CA ASN A 731 14.78 -14.09 -18.86
C ASN A 731 13.46 -13.32 -18.54
N PRO A 732 12.64 -12.99 -19.56
CA PRO A 732 11.41 -12.23 -19.40
C PRO A 732 10.23 -13.08 -18.88
N LEU A 733 10.34 -14.40 -18.84
CA LEU A 733 9.32 -15.35 -18.38
C LEU A 733 9.96 -16.53 -17.64
N PRO A 734 10.55 -16.29 -16.45
CA PRO A 734 11.30 -17.31 -15.74
C PRO A 734 10.43 -18.51 -15.35
N GLY A 735 11.03 -19.70 -15.40
CA GLY A 735 10.40 -20.94 -14.95
C GLY A 735 9.94 -20.88 -13.49
N CYS A 736 8.78 -21.47 -13.22
CA CYS A 736 8.17 -21.54 -11.88
C CYS A 736 7.99 -22.99 -11.44
N THR A 737 9.06 -23.78 -11.51
CA THR A 737 9.10 -25.14 -10.95
C THR A 737 9.67 -25.10 -9.52
N PRO A 738 9.50 -26.15 -8.68
CA PRO A 738 10.01 -26.14 -7.31
C PRO A 738 11.54 -26.00 -7.22
N THR A 739 12.25 -26.33 -8.30
CA THR A 739 13.71 -26.24 -8.42
C THR A 739 14.17 -25.02 -9.22
N SER A 740 13.24 -24.20 -9.72
CA SER A 740 13.59 -22.98 -10.43
C SER A 740 14.09 -21.93 -9.45
N VAL A 741 15.10 -21.16 -9.83
CA VAL A 741 15.72 -20.17 -8.94
C VAL A 741 14.75 -19.02 -8.62
N TYR A 742 13.91 -18.62 -9.57
CA TYR A 742 12.94 -17.53 -9.38
C TYR A 742 12.01 -17.71 -8.15
N PRO A 743 11.27 -18.83 -7.98
CA PRO A 743 10.49 -19.05 -6.76
C PRO A 743 11.36 -19.25 -5.50
N ILE A 744 12.59 -19.77 -5.63
CA ILE A 744 13.52 -19.95 -4.50
C ILE A 744 13.98 -18.60 -3.94
N ILE A 745 14.33 -17.66 -4.82
CA ILE A 745 14.72 -16.29 -4.48
C ILE A 745 13.63 -15.62 -3.64
N TRP A 746 12.39 -15.59 -4.13
CA TRP A 746 11.30 -14.91 -3.45
C TRP A 746 10.94 -15.56 -2.12
N LYS A 747 10.98 -16.90 -2.05
CA LYS A 747 10.82 -17.63 -0.78
C LYS A 747 11.90 -17.25 0.23
N ALA A 748 13.14 -17.05 -0.21
CA ALA A 748 14.23 -16.60 0.65
C ALA A 748 14.02 -15.16 1.15
N GLU A 749 13.35 -14.33 0.36
CA GLU A 749 12.87 -12.99 0.76
C GLU A 749 11.66 -13.02 1.71
N GLY A 750 11.18 -14.19 2.09
CA GLY A 750 10.00 -14.33 2.94
C GLY A 750 8.69 -14.13 2.19
N VAL A 751 8.72 -14.08 0.84
CA VAL A 751 7.54 -13.97 -0.02
C VAL A 751 7.13 -15.38 -0.47
N PRO A 752 6.03 -15.96 0.03
CA PRO A 752 5.58 -17.28 -0.38
C PRO A 752 5.15 -17.29 -1.85
N LEU A 753 5.19 -18.46 -2.50
CA LEU A 753 4.89 -18.58 -3.93
C LEU A 753 3.47 -18.14 -4.29
N GLN A 754 2.48 -18.40 -3.44
CA GLN A 754 1.13 -17.85 -3.55
C GLN A 754 1.13 -16.32 -3.70
N GLU A 755 1.89 -15.62 -2.87
CA GLU A 755 1.98 -14.16 -2.95
C GLU A 755 2.70 -13.71 -4.23
N VAL A 756 3.73 -14.43 -4.67
CA VAL A 756 4.37 -14.18 -5.97
C VAL A 756 3.34 -14.29 -7.11
N VAL A 757 2.54 -15.36 -7.12
CA VAL A 757 1.49 -15.59 -8.14
C VAL A 757 0.44 -14.48 -8.11
N ASP A 758 -0.01 -14.06 -6.92
CA ASP A 758 -0.94 -12.95 -6.80
C ASP A 758 -0.34 -11.63 -7.31
N ARG A 759 0.92 -11.33 -6.97
CA ARG A 759 1.61 -10.11 -7.41
C ARG A 759 1.78 -10.04 -8.93
N ILE A 760 2.14 -11.13 -9.60
CA ILE A 760 2.25 -11.14 -11.07
C ILE A 760 0.87 -10.98 -11.75
N ILE A 761 -0.20 -11.52 -11.15
CA ILE A 761 -1.58 -11.33 -11.63
C ILE A 761 -1.98 -9.86 -11.47
N ILE A 762 -1.73 -9.28 -10.30
CA ILE A 762 -1.95 -7.85 -10.02
C ILE A 762 -1.20 -6.99 -11.04
N ALA A 763 0.06 -7.31 -11.34
CA ALA A 763 0.85 -6.59 -12.32
C ALA A 763 0.25 -6.65 -13.74
N GLY A 764 -0.22 -7.82 -14.18
CA GLY A 764 -0.91 -7.95 -15.47
C GLY A 764 -2.19 -7.10 -15.55
N LEU A 765 -2.95 -7.05 -14.46
CA LEU A 765 -4.15 -6.20 -14.35
C LEU A 765 -3.85 -4.71 -14.29
N HIS A 766 -2.75 -4.36 -13.63
CA HIS A 766 -2.26 -2.99 -13.54
C HIS A 766 -1.92 -2.44 -14.93
N ARG A 767 -1.18 -3.21 -15.73
CA ARG A 767 -0.79 -2.82 -17.09
C ARG A 767 -2.00 -2.51 -17.97
N LYS A 768 -3.04 -3.35 -17.94
CA LYS A 768 -4.30 -3.09 -18.67
C LYS A 768 -4.90 -1.75 -18.27
N ARG A 769 -5.03 -1.52 -16.96
CA ARG A 769 -5.61 -0.31 -16.37
C ARG A 769 -4.82 0.94 -16.78
N TYR A 770 -3.50 0.88 -16.75
CA TYR A 770 -2.64 1.98 -17.18
C TYR A 770 -2.84 2.30 -18.67
N HIS A 771 -2.87 1.28 -19.54
CA HIS A 771 -3.11 1.46 -20.97
C HIS A 771 -4.49 2.07 -21.24
N ASP A 772 -5.55 1.56 -20.58
CA ASP A 772 -6.91 2.08 -20.72
C ASP A 772 -7.04 3.56 -20.33
N ARG A 773 -6.27 4.02 -19.33
CA ARG A 773 -6.30 5.41 -18.87
C ARG A 773 -5.46 6.39 -19.70
N HIS A 774 -4.29 5.96 -20.15
CA HIS A 774 -3.28 6.91 -20.65
C HIS A 774 -3.04 6.81 -22.16
N LEU A 775 -3.47 5.71 -22.80
CA LEU A 775 -3.14 5.41 -24.19
C LEU A 775 -4.37 5.32 -25.11
N ARG A 776 -5.58 5.67 -24.63
CA ARG A 776 -6.74 5.79 -25.52
C ARG A 776 -6.59 7.01 -26.42
N PRO A 777 -6.71 6.87 -27.75
CA PRO A 777 -6.89 8.04 -28.60
C PRO A 777 -8.18 8.77 -28.17
N PRO A 778 -8.25 10.11 -28.28
CA PRO A 778 -9.47 10.85 -27.99
C PRO A 778 -10.64 10.21 -28.74
N ALA A 779 -11.79 10.09 -28.08
CA ALA A 779 -12.99 9.57 -28.69
C ALA A 779 -13.21 10.31 -30.02
N LYS A 780 -13.24 9.57 -31.14
CA LYS A 780 -13.61 10.17 -32.42
C LYS A 780 -15.01 10.78 -32.23
N PRO A 781 -15.24 12.05 -32.61
CA PRO A 781 -16.60 12.58 -32.64
C PRO A 781 -17.48 11.64 -33.47
N PRO A 782 -18.76 11.47 -33.11
CA PRO A 782 -19.66 10.63 -33.88
C PRO A 782 -19.61 11.09 -35.33
N VAL A 783 -19.21 10.18 -36.23
CA VAL A 783 -19.31 10.40 -37.66
C VAL A 783 -20.79 10.34 -37.95
N GLU A 784 -21.41 11.48 -38.21
CA GLU A 784 -22.74 11.53 -38.82
C GLU A 784 -22.65 10.75 -40.14
N LEU A 785 -23.39 9.63 -40.21
CA LEU A 785 -23.57 8.83 -41.41
C LEU A 785 -24.62 9.45 -42.32
#